data_AF-A0A1D8PR91-F1
#
_entry.id   AF-A0A1D8PR91-F1
#
_cell.length_a   1.000
_cell.length_b   1.000
_cell.length_c   1.000
_cell.angle_alpha   90.00
_cell.angle_beta   90.00
_cell.angle_gamma   90.00
#
_symmetry.space_group_name_H-M   'P 1'
#
loop_
_entity.id
_entity.type
_entity.pdbx_description
1 polymer ?
#
loop_
_entity_poly.entity_id
_entity_poly.type
_entity_poly.pdbx_seq_one_letter_code
_entity_poly.pdbx_strand_id
1 'polypeptide(L)'
;MSSTDIGATLFARLVDNQSDTIPIIVNYLPKCMLPELLDISSVRNAAASTILSNVNITDSVSRHENIYGDDNSYNKCKCVQFDIEPANLKRGVDQWGIYPTKIHFDGMEQFQNIFENFPEVLQNARSINGSFYCLEGENSKRILREMVSSNVKFEVLKLFEFGDMGSVPLFVKDLDLVNTKLDTTCISGLQRFYSNTKKINTPLLNYSFISRLEQLSITTNTPTEVSLPQSLRKLTVDSCNGTISLSCEESNNLKELLFRSMNTKSFVETGIMAPNLKVLRLANCYDLTDFDSLKGFTQLEELSIKDTIYPIGLFDAISFPKLKSFTYGGVENLFESSHVWLSSESLPEEFNNPILKFPPNLTSLHIEDADYFKINLDTLVFPVSLTDLRLSQVLLSEGEIPLNENLESIFIDTPKLTFSGEFTLPKSAKKFTINADHLTFQGSRFLKELPTNLSSLSLKAYESGEMKTPVGKIKWPSSLKSLALKRFDLNHKTFKMLNLRDSKLEDIDIYKCKLEKLDVHALPTSVVDLKLVNVGIENLPPSLERLEKLKHLTLRKNRFGNLVPVKLPMKSLETINVSRCYLRTVSPLLVSMKEKRFSKTRLEITAWNNPNLAVDDVLKSLKTIKGLTVIVSRLDDDNFMIVSRLTASQRAEKINIDFHPDNPELNYLMEANLCYDSDQIYCGSEISLDDVEDENGDDYEDEVEVESDDNGEYTYYDEGELI
;
A
#
# COMPACT_ATOMS: atom_id res chain seq x y z
N MET A 1 -0.47 11.06 41.12
CA MET A 1 -0.87 11.67 39.83
C MET A 1 -0.91 10.56 38.81
N SER A 2 -2.10 10.05 38.51
CA SER A 2 -2.33 9.11 37.41
C SER A 2 -2.23 9.86 36.08
N SER A 3 -1.92 9.16 34.99
CA SER A 3 -1.85 9.74 33.63
C SER A 3 -3.14 10.45 33.21
N THR A 4 -4.29 10.08 33.79
CA THR A 4 -5.59 10.75 33.63
C THR A 4 -5.58 12.21 34.09
N ASP A 5 -4.83 12.54 35.14
CA ASP A 5 -4.82 13.87 35.75
C ASP A 5 -4.04 14.89 34.92
N ILE A 6 -2.95 14.43 34.26
CA ILE A 6 -2.14 15.27 33.37
C ILE A 6 -2.91 15.64 32.10
N GLY A 7 -3.68 14.69 31.54
CA GLY A 7 -4.51 14.93 30.36
C GLY A 7 -5.61 15.96 30.62
N ALA A 8 -6.39 15.77 31.70
CA ALA A 8 -7.45 16.70 32.08
C ALA A 8 -6.90 18.08 32.48
N THR A 9 -5.78 18.14 33.21
CA THR A 9 -5.15 19.42 33.61
C THR A 9 -4.54 20.15 32.41
N LEU A 10 -3.94 19.44 31.45
CA LEU A 10 -3.45 20.06 30.21
C LEU A 10 -4.61 20.62 29.39
N PHE A 11 -5.71 19.86 29.24
CA PHE A 11 -6.92 20.34 28.58
C PHE A 11 -7.53 21.54 29.29
N ALA A 12 -7.66 21.50 30.62
CA ALA A 12 -8.15 22.64 31.41
C ALA A 12 -7.24 23.87 31.26
N ARG A 13 -5.91 23.71 31.25
CA ARG A 13 -4.97 24.81 31.02
C ARG A 13 -4.98 25.35 29.58
N LEU A 14 -5.24 24.50 28.59
CA LEU A 14 -5.44 24.91 27.20
C LEU A 14 -6.76 25.71 27.06
N VAL A 15 -7.81 25.24 27.73
CA VAL A 15 -9.13 25.88 27.83
C VAL A 15 -9.04 27.26 28.48
N ASP A 16 -8.28 27.40 29.56
CA ASP A 16 -8.11 28.68 30.28
C ASP A 16 -7.33 29.72 29.49
N ASN A 17 -6.44 29.31 28.57
CA ASN A 17 -5.51 30.24 27.92
C ASN A 17 -5.96 30.78 26.57
N GLN A 18 -6.78 30.07 25.77
CA GLN A 18 -7.24 30.55 24.46
C GLN A 18 -8.60 29.96 24.06
N SER A 19 -9.67 30.77 24.17
CA SER A 19 -11.04 30.39 23.77
C SER A 19 -11.13 29.84 22.35
N ASP A 20 -10.28 30.34 21.45
CA ASP A 20 -10.30 30.00 20.03
C ASP A 20 -9.67 28.63 19.74
N THR A 21 -8.95 28.05 20.71
CA THR A 21 -8.27 26.76 20.55
C THR A 21 -9.23 25.58 20.78
N ILE A 22 -10.23 25.74 21.66
CA ILE A 22 -11.16 24.65 22.02
C ILE A 22 -11.93 24.13 20.79
N PRO A 23 -12.57 24.99 19.96
CA PRO A 23 -13.29 24.51 18.78
C PRO A 23 -12.36 23.82 17.77
N ILE A 24 -11.11 24.30 17.64
CA ILE A 24 -10.12 23.68 16.75
C ILE A 24 -9.81 22.26 17.24
N ILE A 25 -9.47 22.09 18.52
CA ILE A 25 -9.18 20.77 19.10
C ILE A 25 -10.37 19.83 18.94
N VAL A 26 -11.57 20.28 19.34
CA VAL A 26 -12.81 19.49 19.25
C VAL A 26 -13.10 19.07 17.80
N ASN A 27 -12.80 19.92 16.81
CA ASN A 27 -13.01 19.58 15.41
C ASN A 27 -12.07 18.47 14.90
N TYR A 28 -10.86 18.36 15.46
CA TYR A 28 -9.90 17.29 15.14
C TYR A 28 -10.20 15.95 15.83
N LEU A 29 -11.09 15.91 16.82
CA LEU A 29 -11.48 14.66 17.48
C LEU A 29 -12.39 13.82 16.58
N PRO A 30 -12.30 12.47 16.63
CA PRO A 30 -13.27 11.59 15.98
C PRO A 30 -14.68 11.93 16.43
N LYS A 31 -15.61 12.09 15.48
CA LYS A 31 -16.96 12.58 15.80
C LYS A 31 -17.73 11.68 16.77
N CYS A 32 -17.46 10.38 16.78
CA CYS A 32 -18.10 9.42 17.69
C CYS A 32 -17.80 9.65 19.18
N MET A 33 -16.70 10.34 19.52
CA MET A 33 -16.29 10.65 20.91
C MET A 33 -16.98 11.89 21.47
N LEU A 34 -17.46 12.77 20.59
CA LEU A 34 -17.97 14.09 20.98
C LEU A 34 -19.17 14.05 21.95
N PRO A 35 -20.07 13.05 21.93
CA PRO A 35 -21.17 12.98 22.89
C PRO A 35 -20.71 12.98 24.35
N GLU A 36 -19.57 12.38 24.68
CA GLU A 36 -19.03 12.37 26.06
C GLU A 36 -18.59 13.76 26.51
N LEU A 37 -18.21 14.63 25.56
CA LEU A 37 -17.84 16.01 25.85
C LEU A 37 -19.04 16.91 26.14
N LEU A 38 -20.27 16.46 25.87
CA LEU A 38 -21.48 17.21 26.18
C LEU A 38 -21.70 17.34 27.69
N ASP A 39 -21.20 16.41 28.50
CA ASP A 39 -21.31 16.51 29.96
C ASP A 39 -20.41 17.61 30.54
N ILE A 40 -19.30 17.91 29.87
CA ILE A 40 -18.28 18.86 30.32
C ILE A 40 -18.69 20.30 29.97
N SER A 41 -19.14 21.07 30.97
CA SER A 41 -19.71 22.42 30.78
C SER A 41 -18.83 23.40 29.99
N SER A 42 -17.50 23.36 30.16
CA SER A 42 -16.55 24.27 29.50
C SER A 42 -16.38 24.05 28.01
N VAL A 43 -16.60 22.81 27.52
CA VAL A 43 -16.45 22.46 26.10
C VAL A 43 -17.77 22.08 25.42
N ARG A 44 -18.84 21.93 26.21
CA ARG A 44 -20.18 21.49 25.79
C ARG A 44 -20.69 22.18 24.52
N ASN A 45 -20.61 23.51 24.45
CA ASN A 45 -21.10 24.26 23.29
C ASN A 45 -20.26 23.98 22.02
N ALA A 46 -18.94 23.85 22.17
CA ALA A 46 -18.07 23.50 21.05
C ALA A 46 -18.32 22.05 20.58
N ALA A 47 -18.54 21.12 21.51
CA ALA A 47 -18.91 19.74 21.21
C ALA A 47 -20.26 19.67 20.49
N ALA A 48 -21.30 20.30 21.02
CA ALA A 48 -22.64 20.34 20.42
C ALA A 48 -22.61 20.97 19.01
N SER A 49 -21.92 22.10 18.85
CA SER A 49 -21.75 22.75 17.53
C SER A 49 -21.03 21.84 16.56
N THR A 50 -20.00 21.11 16.99
CA THR A 50 -19.23 20.21 16.13
C THR A 50 -20.04 18.98 15.73
N ILE A 51 -20.78 18.37 16.66
CA ILE A 51 -21.69 17.25 16.43
C ILE A 51 -22.73 17.62 15.37
N LEU A 52 -23.45 18.74 15.59
CA LEU A 52 -24.56 19.11 14.73
C LEU A 52 -24.10 19.69 13.38
N SER A 53 -22.86 20.17 13.25
CA SER A 53 -22.40 20.83 12.01
C SER A 53 -22.31 19.91 10.78
N ASN A 54 -21.96 18.63 10.96
CA ASN A 54 -21.72 17.66 9.89
C ASN A 54 -22.32 16.30 10.28
N VAL A 55 -23.58 16.08 9.88
CA VAL A 55 -24.38 14.93 10.32
C VAL A 55 -24.65 13.97 9.17
N ASN A 56 -24.76 12.70 9.51
CA ASN A 56 -25.26 11.65 8.64
C ASN A 56 -26.55 11.09 9.22
N ILE A 57 -27.63 11.15 8.45
CA ILE A 57 -28.94 10.73 8.92
C ILE A 57 -29.11 9.23 8.64
N THR A 58 -29.26 8.45 9.71
CA THR A 58 -29.33 6.98 9.67
C THR A 58 -30.32 6.48 10.74
N ASP A 59 -30.90 5.30 10.54
CA ASP A 59 -31.78 4.64 11.52
C ASP A 59 -31.00 3.85 12.57
N SER A 60 -29.74 3.50 12.27
CA SER A 60 -28.88 2.75 13.18
C SER A 60 -27.61 3.54 13.46
N VAL A 61 -27.43 3.92 14.73
CA VAL A 61 -26.22 4.61 15.19
C VAL A 61 -25.36 3.59 15.92
N SER A 62 -24.32 3.11 15.24
CA SER A 62 -23.24 2.37 15.90
C SER A 62 -22.12 3.33 16.30
N ARG A 63 -21.68 3.26 17.56
CA ARG A 63 -20.53 4.03 18.03
C ARG A 63 -19.39 3.05 18.30
N HIS A 64 -18.18 3.45 17.95
CA HIS A 64 -17.00 2.70 18.36
C HIS A 64 -16.90 2.77 19.88
N GLU A 65 -17.28 1.69 20.55
CA GLU A 65 -17.02 1.52 21.98
C GLU A 65 -15.56 1.14 22.20
N ASN A 66 -15.08 1.41 23.42
CA ASN A 66 -13.80 0.91 23.90
C ASN A 66 -13.93 -0.60 24.18
N ILE A 67 -13.95 -1.42 23.13
CA ILE A 67 -14.19 -2.88 23.27
C ILE A 67 -12.96 -3.60 23.86
N TYR A 68 -11.77 -3.00 23.78
CA TYR A 68 -10.55 -3.57 24.34
C TYR A 68 -10.13 -2.76 25.55
N GLY A 69 -10.40 -3.26 26.76
CA GLY A 69 -9.96 -2.67 28.03
C GLY A 69 -8.44 -2.54 28.23
N ASP A 70 -7.63 -2.64 27.17
CA ASP A 70 -6.19 -2.38 27.17
C ASP A 70 -5.94 -0.91 26.81
N ASP A 71 -5.42 -0.16 27.79
CA ASP A 71 -4.88 1.21 27.66
C ASP A 71 -5.78 2.24 26.95
N ASN A 72 -6.78 2.82 27.64
CA ASN A 72 -7.36 4.18 27.47
C ASN A 72 -7.28 4.87 26.08
N SER A 73 -7.32 4.12 24.99
CA SER A 73 -7.03 4.58 23.66
C SER A 73 -8.21 4.17 22.82
N TYR A 74 -8.98 5.17 22.40
CA TYR A 74 -9.91 4.96 21.31
C TYR A 74 -9.11 4.35 20.17
N ASN A 75 -9.62 3.25 19.60
CA ASN A 75 -9.18 2.79 18.29
C ASN A 75 -9.11 4.01 17.37
N LYS A 76 -8.08 4.11 16.52
CA LYS A 76 -7.95 5.20 15.54
C LYS A 76 -9.18 5.22 14.61
N CYS A 77 -10.29 5.83 15.02
CA CYS A 77 -11.45 6.01 14.17
C CYS A 77 -11.23 7.22 13.28
N LYS A 78 -11.57 7.09 11.99
CA LYS A 78 -11.72 8.22 11.06
C LYS A 78 -13.19 8.64 10.93
N CYS A 79 -13.90 8.73 12.05
CA CYS A 79 -15.30 9.13 12.10
C CYS A 79 -15.38 10.63 11.76
N VAL A 80 -15.58 10.99 10.48
CA VAL A 80 -15.54 12.40 9.98
C VAL A 80 -16.90 13.10 10.12
N GLN A 81 -17.99 12.34 10.02
CA GLN A 81 -19.37 12.79 10.19
C GLN A 81 -20.00 12.13 11.41
N PHE A 82 -21.06 12.75 11.95
CA PHE A 82 -21.77 12.23 13.11
C PHE A 82 -23.08 11.56 12.70
N ASP A 83 -23.19 10.26 12.94
CA ASP A 83 -24.41 9.49 12.69
C ASP A 83 -25.50 9.86 13.71
N ILE A 84 -26.68 10.22 13.22
CA ILE A 84 -27.79 10.67 14.05
C ILE A 84 -29.14 10.25 13.47
N GLU A 85 -30.03 9.76 14.33
CA GLU A 85 -31.42 9.48 13.97
C GLU A 85 -32.21 10.79 13.77
N PRO A 86 -33.20 10.83 12.88
CA PRO A 86 -34.03 12.02 12.62
C PRO A 86 -34.63 12.65 13.89
N ALA A 87 -35.17 11.84 14.80
CA ALA A 87 -35.76 12.31 16.05
C ALA A 87 -34.72 12.94 16.99
N ASN A 88 -33.50 12.40 17.02
CA ASN A 88 -32.40 12.91 17.83
C ASN A 88 -31.84 14.20 17.25
N LEU A 89 -31.81 14.33 15.93
CA LEU A 89 -31.45 15.59 15.28
C LEU A 89 -32.42 16.70 15.66
N LYS A 90 -33.73 16.44 15.57
CA LYS A 90 -34.75 17.44 15.96
C LYS A 90 -34.58 17.90 17.41
N ARG A 91 -34.44 16.95 18.35
CA ARG A 91 -34.15 17.28 19.75
C ARG A 91 -32.85 18.08 19.91
N GLY A 92 -31.80 17.74 19.17
CA GLY A 92 -30.53 18.45 19.19
C GLY A 92 -30.65 19.89 18.69
N VAL A 93 -31.34 20.11 17.56
CA VAL A 93 -31.58 21.45 17.02
C VAL A 93 -32.44 22.26 17.99
N ASP A 94 -33.52 21.70 18.53
CA ASP A 94 -34.40 22.38 19.49
C ASP A 94 -33.67 22.76 20.78
N GLN A 95 -32.78 21.89 21.26
CA GLN A 95 -32.01 22.12 22.49
C GLN A 95 -30.90 23.15 22.32
N TRP A 96 -30.21 23.16 21.17
CA TRP A 96 -28.98 23.94 20.97
C TRP A 96 -29.15 25.14 20.05
N GLY A 97 -30.23 25.21 19.26
CA GLY A 97 -30.44 26.24 18.24
C GLY A 97 -29.44 26.17 17.07
N ILE A 98 -28.78 25.03 16.86
CA ILE A 98 -27.74 24.84 15.85
C ILE A 98 -28.27 23.93 14.75
N TYR A 99 -28.46 24.48 13.55
CA TYR A 99 -28.78 23.71 12.37
C TYR A 99 -27.51 23.12 11.73
N PRO A 100 -27.58 21.91 11.15
CA PRO A 100 -26.47 21.35 10.41
C PRO A 100 -26.04 22.20 9.23
N THR A 101 -24.73 22.37 9.07
CA THR A 101 -24.16 23.02 7.88
C THR A 101 -23.97 22.05 6.73
N LYS A 102 -23.72 20.77 7.06
CA LYS A 102 -23.53 19.67 6.11
C LYS A 102 -24.36 18.47 6.56
N ILE A 103 -25.09 17.89 5.62
CA ILE A 103 -26.00 16.76 5.85
C ILE A 103 -25.68 15.67 4.85
N HIS A 104 -25.68 14.43 5.32
CA HIS A 104 -25.51 13.22 4.54
C HIS A 104 -26.73 12.31 4.72
N PHE A 105 -27.15 11.67 3.63
CA PHE A 105 -28.21 10.66 3.60
C PHE A 105 -27.67 9.40 2.94
N ASP A 106 -27.74 8.27 3.64
CA ASP A 106 -27.36 6.95 3.12
C ASP A 106 -28.58 6.12 2.65
N GLY A 107 -29.80 6.63 2.88
CA GLY A 107 -31.03 5.97 2.46
C GLY A 107 -32.17 6.95 2.21
N MET A 108 -33.10 6.54 1.33
CA MET A 108 -34.20 7.41 0.88
C MET A 108 -35.25 7.62 1.96
N GLU A 109 -35.48 6.64 2.82
CA GLU A 109 -36.43 6.75 3.92
C GLU A 109 -36.02 7.86 4.90
N GLN A 110 -34.73 8.02 5.17
CA GLN A 110 -34.19 9.09 6.01
C GLN A 110 -34.36 10.46 5.35
N PHE A 111 -34.12 10.54 4.04
CA PHE A 111 -34.35 11.77 3.28
C PHE A 111 -35.82 12.18 3.29
N GLN A 112 -36.74 11.25 3.02
CA GLN A 112 -38.19 11.49 3.07
C GLN A 112 -38.64 11.90 4.47
N ASN A 113 -38.19 11.20 5.51
CA ASN A 113 -38.53 11.53 6.89
C ASN A 113 -38.14 12.97 7.24
N ILE A 114 -36.90 13.38 6.92
CA ILE A 114 -36.47 14.76 7.15
C ILE A 114 -37.25 15.74 6.28
N PHE A 115 -37.50 15.43 5.02
CA PHE A 115 -38.25 16.29 4.11
C PHE A 115 -39.69 16.52 4.58
N GLU A 116 -40.37 15.49 5.08
CA GLU A 116 -41.77 15.57 5.53
C GLU A 116 -41.90 16.13 6.95
N ASN A 117 -41.01 15.73 7.87
CA ASN A 117 -41.17 16.00 9.31
C ASN A 117 -40.26 17.11 9.84
N PHE A 118 -39.19 17.47 9.11
CA PHE A 118 -38.24 18.50 9.53
C PHE A 118 -37.55 19.26 8.37
N PRO A 119 -38.33 19.82 7.40
CA PRO A 119 -37.77 20.43 6.19
C PRO A 119 -36.90 21.67 6.45
N GLU A 120 -37.05 22.34 7.61
CA GLU A 120 -36.24 23.51 7.98
C GLU A 120 -34.75 23.20 8.03
N VAL A 121 -34.39 21.96 8.38
CA VAL A 121 -33.00 21.50 8.39
C VAL A 121 -32.37 21.54 6.99
N LEU A 122 -33.14 21.15 5.97
CA LEU A 122 -32.67 21.19 4.57
C LEU A 122 -32.50 22.64 4.09
N GLN A 123 -33.36 23.56 4.53
CA GLN A 123 -33.29 24.98 4.16
C GLN A 123 -32.07 25.69 4.77
N ASN A 124 -31.65 25.28 5.97
CA ASN A 124 -30.51 25.86 6.68
C ASN A 124 -29.15 25.23 6.31
N ALA A 125 -29.16 24.04 5.70
CA ALA A 125 -27.94 23.37 5.29
C ALA A 125 -27.26 24.08 4.10
N ARG A 126 -25.93 24.16 4.15
CA ARG A 126 -25.11 24.69 3.05
C ARG A 126 -24.70 23.61 2.05
N SER A 127 -24.62 22.37 2.53
CA SER A 127 -24.16 21.20 1.79
C SER A 127 -25.07 20.03 2.11
N ILE A 128 -25.76 19.50 1.10
CA ILE A 128 -26.65 18.35 1.24
C ILE A 128 -26.12 17.27 0.31
N ASN A 129 -25.82 16.10 0.87
CA ASN A 129 -25.24 14.98 0.15
C ASN A 129 -26.15 13.77 0.28
N GLY A 130 -26.39 13.06 -0.82
CA GLY A 130 -27.20 11.84 -0.82
C GLY A 130 -26.50 10.71 -1.56
N SER A 131 -26.54 9.51 -0.99
CA SER A 131 -26.15 8.27 -1.67
C SER A 131 -27.31 7.30 -1.56
N PHE A 132 -27.91 6.95 -2.70
CA PHE A 132 -29.13 6.15 -2.72
C PHE A 132 -28.96 4.94 -3.60
N TYR A 133 -29.36 3.78 -3.08
CA TYR A 133 -29.46 2.53 -3.82
C TYR A 133 -30.93 2.19 -4.02
N CYS A 134 -31.33 1.88 -5.26
CA CYS A 134 -32.67 1.40 -5.55
C CYS A 134 -32.63 0.57 -6.82
N LEU A 135 -33.23 -0.62 -6.81
CA LEU A 135 -33.35 -1.44 -8.01
C LEU A 135 -34.33 -0.79 -9.01
N GLU A 136 -34.03 -0.94 -10.30
CA GLU A 136 -34.87 -0.46 -11.41
C GLU A 136 -36.34 -0.92 -11.26
N GLY A 137 -37.27 0.03 -11.41
CA GLY A 137 -38.70 -0.25 -11.31
C GLY A 137 -39.52 1.01 -10.98
N GLU A 138 -40.79 0.81 -10.61
CA GLU A 138 -41.67 1.93 -10.25
C GLU A 138 -41.24 2.64 -8.96
N ASN A 139 -40.61 1.93 -8.02
CA ASN A 139 -40.09 2.52 -6.79
C ASN A 139 -39.00 3.55 -7.08
N SER A 140 -38.03 3.23 -7.93
CA SER A 140 -36.93 4.15 -8.23
C SER A 140 -37.44 5.38 -9.00
N LYS A 141 -38.41 5.23 -9.91
CA LYS A 141 -39.09 6.38 -10.56
C LYS A 141 -39.85 7.26 -9.56
N ARG A 142 -40.53 6.64 -8.59
CA ARG A 142 -41.24 7.37 -7.51
C ARG A 142 -40.25 8.20 -6.69
N ILE A 143 -39.14 7.59 -6.28
CA ILE A 143 -38.07 8.21 -5.51
C ILE A 143 -37.51 9.46 -6.22
N LEU A 144 -37.20 9.36 -7.52
CA LEU A 144 -36.71 10.53 -8.27
C LEU A 144 -37.77 11.64 -8.40
N ARG A 145 -39.04 11.29 -8.60
CA ARG A 145 -40.14 12.30 -8.62
C ARG A 145 -40.25 13.05 -7.29
N GLU A 146 -40.09 12.35 -6.18
CA GLU A 146 -40.09 12.96 -4.84
C GLU A 146 -38.87 13.87 -4.64
N MET A 147 -37.67 13.43 -5.05
CA MET A 147 -36.47 14.27 -5.02
C MET A 147 -36.65 15.56 -5.84
N VAL A 148 -37.22 15.48 -7.05
CA VAL A 148 -37.53 16.68 -7.84
C VAL A 148 -38.54 17.58 -7.14
N SER A 149 -39.60 16.99 -6.59
CA SER A 149 -40.65 17.72 -5.88
C SER A 149 -40.13 18.43 -4.64
N SER A 150 -39.04 17.93 -4.04
CA SER A 150 -38.42 18.53 -2.87
C SER A 150 -37.70 19.87 -3.16
N ASN A 151 -37.35 20.13 -4.43
CA ASN A 151 -36.56 21.29 -4.85
C ASN A 151 -35.22 21.45 -4.08
N VAL A 152 -34.70 20.36 -3.53
CA VAL A 152 -33.42 20.34 -2.79
C VAL A 152 -32.26 20.48 -3.76
N LYS A 153 -31.28 21.33 -3.40
CA LYS A 153 -30.03 21.51 -4.14
C LYS A 153 -28.95 20.64 -3.52
N PHE A 154 -28.57 19.57 -4.20
CA PHE A 154 -27.53 18.67 -3.73
C PHE A 154 -26.13 19.24 -4.03
N GLU A 155 -25.22 19.08 -3.08
CA GLU A 155 -23.79 19.27 -3.37
C GLU A 155 -23.22 17.99 -3.98
N VAL A 156 -23.47 16.84 -3.37
CA VAL A 156 -23.13 15.53 -3.93
C VAL A 156 -24.37 14.64 -3.99
N LEU A 157 -24.63 14.02 -5.14
CA LEU A 157 -25.68 13.01 -5.28
C LEU A 157 -25.10 11.77 -5.93
N LYS A 158 -25.36 10.60 -5.34
CA LYS A 158 -24.94 9.31 -5.88
C LYS A 158 -26.14 8.39 -6.03
N LEU A 159 -26.36 7.84 -7.21
CA LEU A 159 -27.48 6.96 -7.53
C LEU A 159 -26.96 5.62 -8.04
N PHE A 160 -27.37 4.53 -7.39
CA PHE A 160 -26.92 3.18 -7.67
C PHE A 160 -28.11 2.28 -8.08
N GLU A 161 -27.99 1.62 -9.25
CA GLU A 161 -28.93 0.62 -9.80
C GLU A 161 -30.33 1.15 -10.19
N PHE A 162 -30.49 2.46 -10.36
CA PHE A 162 -31.79 3.08 -10.64
C PHE A 162 -32.35 2.73 -12.04
N GLY A 163 -31.54 2.23 -12.97
CA GLY A 163 -31.95 1.94 -14.34
C GLY A 163 -32.09 3.20 -15.21
N ASP A 164 -32.93 3.16 -16.25
CA ASP A 164 -33.20 4.32 -17.13
C ASP A 164 -34.35 5.19 -16.59
N MET A 165 -34.03 6.45 -16.28
CA MET A 165 -34.98 7.38 -15.69
C MET A 165 -35.36 8.54 -16.60
N GLY A 166 -34.81 8.61 -17.80
CA GLY A 166 -35.09 9.68 -18.76
C GLY A 166 -34.79 11.09 -18.21
N SER A 167 -35.66 12.03 -18.53
CA SER A 167 -35.47 13.46 -18.27
C SER A 167 -36.06 13.90 -16.93
N VAL A 168 -35.17 14.19 -15.98
CA VAL A 168 -35.51 14.56 -14.60
C VAL A 168 -34.78 15.87 -14.24
N PRO A 169 -35.50 16.97 -13.93
CA PRO A 169 -34.85 18.25 -13.62
C PRO A 169 -34.24 18.22 -12.21
N LEU A 170 -32.91 18.15 -12.14
CA LEU A 170 -32.16 18.09 -10.88
C LEU A 170 -31.22 19.29 -10.74
N PHE A 171 -30.99 19.73 -9.50
CA PHE A 171 -29.94 20.70 -9.19
C PHE A 171 -28.88 20.04 -8.31
N VAL A 172 -27.71 19.76 -8.89
CA VAL A 172 -26.61 19.07 -8.21
C VAL A 172 -25.25 19.58 -8.71
N LYS A 173 -24.25 19.70 -7.81
CA LYS A 173 -22.87 20.04 -8.21
C LYS A 173 -22.04 18.83 -8.63
N ASP A 174 -22.00 17.79 -7.81
CA ASP A 174 -21.24 16.55 -8.07
C ASP A 174 -22.21 15.37 -8.15
N LEU A 175 -22.30 14.72 -9.30
CA LEU A 175 -23.23 13.61 -9.55
C LEU A 175 -22.48 12.33 -9.94
N ASP A 176 -22.71 11.26 -9.18
CA ASP A 176 -22.23 9.91 -9.47
C ASP A 176 -23.41 9.02 -9.87
N LEU A 177 -23.39 8.46 -11.08
CA LEU A 177 -24.36 7.49 -11.56
C LEU A 177 -23.70 6.13 -11.71
N VAL A 178 -24.24 5.10 -11.06
CA VAL A 178 -23.80 3.71 -11.20
C VAL A 178 -24.99 2.87 -11.62
N ASN A 179 -24.89 2.20 -12.77
CA ASN A 179 -25.98 1.44 -13.40
C ASN A 179 -27.29 2.24 -13.43
N THR A 180 -27.16 3.55 -13.69
CA THR A 180 -28.23 4.54 -13.71
C THR A 180 -28.04 5.44 -14.92
N LYS A 181 -29.10 5.71 -15.66
CA LYS A 181 -29.11 6.61 -16.83
C LYS A 181 -30.08 7.76 -16.60
N LEU A 182 -29.55 8.97 -16.72
CA LEU A 182 -30.31 10.24 -16.70
C LEU A 182 -30.01 11.04 -17.96
N ASP A 183 -31.00 11.79 -18.44
CA ASP A 183 -30.75 12.86 -19.40
C ASP A 183 -30.02 14.03 -18.71
N THR A 184 -28.75 14.18 -19.07
CA THR A 184 -27.85 15.19 -18.50
C THR A 184 -28.21 16.63 -18.88
N THR A 185 -29.04 16.84 -19.91
CA THR A 185 -29.50 18.18 -20.32
C THR A 185 -30.47 18.81 -19.33
N CYS A 186 -31.11 17.99 -18.48
CA CYS A 186 -32.05 18.44 -17.45
C CYS A 186 -31.36 18.79 -16.11
N ILE A 187 -30.04 18.60 -16.01
CA ILE A 187 -29.30 18.74 -14.75
C ILE A 187 -28.60 20.09 -14.69
N SER A 188 -28.97 20.90 -13.68
CA SER A 188 -28.44 22.23 -13.44
C SER A 188 -27.39 22.24 -12.34
N GLY A 189 -26.39 23.13 -12.46
CA GLY A 189 -25.38 23.35 -11.42
C GLY A 189 -24.17 22.40 -11.44
N LEU A 190 -24.15 21.44 -12.36
CA LEU A 190 -23.16 20.35 -12.40
C LEU A 190 -21.73 20.86 -12.68
N GLN A 191 -20.81 20.52 -11.79
CA GLN A 191 -19.37 20.80 -11.84
C GLN A 191 -18.55 19.51 -12.03
N ARG A 192 -18.99 18.39 -11.43
CA ARG A 192 -18.40 17.06 -11.65
C ARG A 192 -19.47 16.03 -11.99
N PHE A 193 -19.14 15.18 -12.95
CA PHE A 193 -20.01 14.08 -13.37
C PHE A 193 -19.21 12.79 -13.47
N TYR A 194 -19.68 11.76 -12.79
CA TYR A 194 -19.19 10.40 -12.89
C TYR A 194 -20.33 9.49 -13.35
N SER A 195 -20.05 8.61 -14.29
CA SER A 195 -21.01 7.63 -14.78
C SER A 195 -20.36 6.29 -15.01
N ASN A 196 -20.92 5.23 -14.43
CA ASN A 196 -20.56 3.84 -14.68
C ASN A 196 -21.80 3.08 -15.14
N THR A 197 -21.84 2.72 -16.42
CA THR A 197 -22.99 2.10 -17.08
C THR A 197 -22.69 0.69 -17.58
N LYS A 198 -21.70 0.00 -17.00
CA LYS A 198 -21.25 -1.33 -17.44
C LYS A 198 -22.36 -2.38 -17.51
N LYS A 199 -23.39 -2.28 -16.65
CA LYS A 199 -24.53 -3.22 -16.62
C LYS A 199 -25.80 -2.69 -17.30
N ILE A 200 -25.78 -1.49 -17.87
CA ILE A 200 -26.97 -0.94 -18.53
C ILE A 200 -27.10 -1.55 -19.92
N ASN A 201 -28.20 -2.26 -20.15
CA ASN A 201 -28.54 -2.81 -21.47
C ASN A 201 -29.27 -1.75 -22.32
N THR A 202 -28.54 -0.73 -22.77
CA THR A 202 -29.09 0.29 -23.68
C THR A 202 -28.31 0.28 -25.00
N PRO A 203 -28.99 0.45 -26.16
CA PRO A 203 -28.30 0.41 -27.45
C PRO A 203 -27.34 1.59 -27.65
N LEU A 204 -27.62 2.74 -27.01
CA LEU A 204 -26.82 3.96 -27.15
C LEU A 204 -27.00 4.86 -25.90
N LEU A 205 -25.90 5.39 -25.39
CA LEU A 205 -25.89 6.44 -24.36
C LEU A 205 -25.50 7.78 -24.97
N ASN A 206 -26.23 8.84 -24.62
CA ASN A 206 -25.94 10.20 -25.09
C ASN A 206 -25.74 11.12 -23.88
N TYR A 207 -24.61 11.82 -23.85
CA TYR A 207 -24.31 12.81 -22.81
C TYR A 207 -24.16 14.20 -23.43
N SER A 208 -24.88 15.17 -22.86
CA SER A 208 -24.86 16.57 -23.26
C SER A 208 -25.10 17.45 -22.04
N PHE A 209 -24.20 18.42 -21.81
CA PHE A 209 -24.16 19.17 -20.57
C PHE A 209 -24.48 20.65 -20.81
N ILE A 210 -25.41 21.22 -20.02
CA ILE A 210 -25.77 22.65 -20.07
C ILE A 210 -24.96 23.52 -19.10
N SER A 211 -24.33 22.91 -18.08
CA SER A 211 -23.56 23.60 -17.05
C SER A 211 -22.08 23.69 -17.39
N ARG A 212 -21.35 24.53 -16.63
CA ARG A 212 -19.89 24.63 -16.70
C ARG A 212 -19.22 23.44 -16.00
N LEU A 213 -19.36 22.26 -16.59
CA LEU A 213 -18.73 21.04 -16.10
C LEU A 213 -17.20 21.18 -16.14
N GLU A 214 -16.53 20.90 -15.03
CA GLU A 214 -15.07 20.97 -14.90
C GLU A 214 -14.43 19.59 -14.95
N GLN A 215 -15.12 18.55 -14.47
CA GLN A 215 -14.62 17.17 -14.46
C GLN A 215 -15.67 16.18 -14.96
N LEU A 216 -15.26 15.31 -15.88
CA LEU A 216 -16.09 14.29 -16.48
C LEU A 216 -15.40 12.93 -16.38
N SER A 217 -16.10 11.91 -15.90
CA SER A 217 -15.63 10.53 -15.85
C SER A 217 -16.72 9.58 -16.34
N ILE A 218 -16.44 8.81 -17.40
CA ILE A 218 -17.39 7.86 -17.98
C ILE A 218 -16.74 6.48 -18.07
N THR A 219 -17.44 5.46 -17.58
CA THR A 219 -17.09 4.05 -17.69
C THR A 219 -18.28 3.30 -18.27
N THR A 220 -18.13 2.64 -19.42
CA THR A 220 -19.26 2.07 -20.16
C THR A 220 -18.86 0.83 -20.96
N ASN A 221 -19.81 -0.08 -21.21
CA ASN A 221 -19.69 -1.15 -22.21
C ASN A 221 -20.55 -0.89 -23.45
N THR A 222 -21.43 0.12 -23.40
CA THR A 222 -22.39 0.42 -24.47
C THR A 222 -21.83 1.50 -25.38
N PRO A 223 -22.19 1.50 -26.68
CA PRO A 223 -21.95 2.63 -27.56
C PRO A 223 -22.38 3.94 -26.89
N THR A 224 -21.50 4.94 -26.87
CA THR A 224 -21.72 6.20 -26.14
C THR A 224 -21.29 7.40 -26.97
N GLU A 225 -22.16 8.39 -27.11
CA GLU A 225 -21.88 9.70 -27.70
C GLU A 225 -21.80 10.76 -26.60
N VAL A 226 -20.76 11.59 -26.63
CA VAL A 226 -20.54 12.63 -25.63
C VAL A 226 -20.20 13.95 -26.31
N SER A 227 -21.03 14.96 -26.08
CA SER A 227 -20.69 16.35 -26.41
C SER A 227 -19.90 16.97 -25.26
N LEU A 228 -18.59 17.17 -25.46
CA LEU A 228 -17.70 17.67 -24.41
C LEU A 228 -17.86 19.19 -24.22
N PRO A 229 -18.10 19.68 -22.98
CA PRO A 229 -18.26 21.11 -22.72
C PRO A 229 -16.91 21.85 -22.69
N GLN A 230 -16.88 23.10 -23.18
CA GLN A 230 -15.65 23.90 -23.27
C GLN A 230 -15.00 24.23 -21.90
N SER A 231 -15.73 24.17 -20.80
CA SER A 231 -15.22 24.43 -19.44
C SER A 231 -14.41 23.27 -18.85
N LEU A 232 -14.42 22.10 -19.52
CA LEU A 232 -13.86 20.87 -18.99
C LEU A 232 -12.34 21.00 -18.77
N ARG A 233 -11.88 20.62 -17.58
CA ARG A 233 -10.47 20.63 -17.18
C ARG A 233 -9.88 19.23 -17.07
N LYS A 234 -10.71 18.25 -16.71
CA LYS A 234 -10.34 16.85 -16.55
C LYS A 234 -11.35 15.92 -17.21
N LEU A 235 -10.86 14.99 -18.02
CA LEU A 235 -11.65 13.96 -18.67
C LEU A 235 -11.07 12.58 -18.35
N THR A 236 -11.93 11.68 -17.89
CA THR A 236 -11.63 10.25 -17.76
C THR A 236 -12.63 9.46 -18.60
N VAL A 237 -12.14 8.59 -19.47
CA VAL A 237 -12.97 7.72 -20.30
C VAL A 237 -12.46 6.29 -20.16
N ASP A 238 -13.36 5.37 -19.87
CA ASP A 238 -13.14 3.93 -19.93
C ASP A 238 -14.27 3.31 -20.75
N SER A 239 -14.02 3.08 -22.05
CA SER A 239 -15.01 2.49 -22.94
C SER A 239 -15.08 0.97 -22.85
N CYS A 240 -14.21 0.32 -22.07
CA CYS A 240 -14.12 -1.15 -21.98
C CYS A 240 -14.22 -1.80 -23.37
N ASN A 241 -15.28 -2.57 -23.64
CA ASN A 241 -15.55 -3.19 -24.94
C ASN A 241 -16.44 -2.33 -25.88
N GLY A 242 -17.05 -1.26 -25.36
CA GLY A 242 -17.92 -0.36 -26.11
C GLY A 242 -17.14 0.66 -26.96
N THR A 243 -17.86 1.28 -27.89
CA THR A 243 -17.35 2.42 -28.68
C THR A 243 -17.74 3.74 -28.02
N ILE A 244 -16.84 4.71 -28.06
CA ILE A 244 -17.13 6.07 -27.59
C ILE A 244 -16.81 7.09 -28.68
N SER A 245 -17.80 7.92 -29.00
CA SER A 245 -17.68 9.02 -29.95
C SER A 245 -17.72 10.33 -29.17
N LEU A 246 -16.59 11.04 -29.14
CA LEU A 246 -16.50 12.33 -28.47
C LEU A 246 -16.61 13.44 -29.52
N SER A 247 -17.62 14.30 -29.39
CA SER A 247 -17.72 15.52 -30.18
C SER A 247 -17.24 16.69 -29.33
N CYS A 248 -16.26 17.43 -29.84
CA CYS A 248 -15.83 18.67 -29.22
C CYS A 248 -15.28 19.65 -30.26
N GLU A 249 -15.46 20.94 -29.99
CA GLU A 249 -14.58 21.96 -30.54
C GLU A 249 -13.20 21.91 -29.85
N GLU A 250 -12.29 22.83 -30.18
CA GLU A 250 -10.98 22.89 -29.54
C GLU A 250 -11.11 23.05 -28.00
N SER A 251 -10.77 21.99 -27.26
CA SER A 251 -10.88 21.87 -25.80
C SER A 251 -9.76 22.63 -25.07
N ASN A 252 -9.74 23.95 -25.20
CA ASN A 252 -8.66 24.81 -24.72
C ASN A 252 -8.42 24.75 -23.19
N ASN A 253 -9.44 24.40 -22.41
CA ASN A 253 -9.38 24.31 -20.95
C ASN A 253 -8.94 22.92 -20.44
N LEU A 254 -8.99 21.88 -21.28
CA LEU A 254 -8.67 20.52 -20.86
C LEU A 254 -7.17 20.40 -20.53
N LYS A 255 -6.86 19.98 -19.31
CA LYS A 255 -5.48 19.84 -18.80
C LYS A 255 -5.09 18.39 -18.51
N GLU A 256 -6.05 17.56 -18.11
CA GLU A 256 -5.82 16.16 -17.79
C GLU A 256 -6.77 15.26 -18.58
N LEU A 257 -6.22 14.24 -19.22
CA LEU A 257 -6.96 13.20 -19.93
C LEU A 257 -6.47 11.82 -19.49
N LEU A 258 -7.39 10.99 -19.00
CA LEU A 258 -7.22 9.55 -18.86
C LEU A 258 -8.14 8.86 -19.86
N PHE A 259 -7.60 8.05 -20.75
CA PHE A 259 -8.35 7.35 -21.78
C PHE A 259 -8.04 5.85 -21.74
N ARG A 260 -9.10 5.03 -21.71
CA ARG A 260 -9.04 3.58 -21.79
C ARG A 260 -10.05 3.07 -22.81
N SER A 261 -9.58 2.29 -23.78
CA SER A 261 -10.42 1.72 -24.82
C SER A 261 -9.69 0.59 -25.52
N MET A 262 -10.26 -0.62 -25.50
CA MET A 262 -9.60 -1.79 -26.09
C MET A 262 -9.52 -1.73 -27.62
N ASN A 263 -10.48 -1.05 -28.27
CA ASN A 263 -10.69 -1.11 -29.72
C ASN A 263 -10.14 0.11 -30.49
N THR A 264 -9.48 1.05 -29.81
CA THR A 264 -8.97 2.28 -30.44
C THR A 264 -7.62 2.02 -31.11
N LYS A 265 -7.51 2.26 -32.42
CA LYS A 265 -6.29 1.97 -33.20
C LYS A 265 -5.33 3.14 -33.33
N SER A 266 -5.89 4.36 -33.38
CA SER A 266 -5.16 5.63 -33.40
C SER A 266 -5.84 6.60 -32.45
N PHE A 267 -5.06 7.44 -31.77
CA PHE A 267 -5.63 8.45 -30.89
C PHE A 267 -6.52 9.46 -31.64
N VAL A 268 -6.32 9.65 -32.95
CA VAL A 268 -7.19 10.51 -33.79
C VAL A 268 -8.65 10.05 -33.78
N GLU A 269 -8.90 8.75 -33.65
CA GLU A 269 -10.25 8.16 -33.60
C GLU A 269 -11.06 8.67 -32.40
N THR A 270 -10.39 9.16 -31.35
CA THR A 270 -11.07 9.76 -30.19
C THR A 270 -11.75 11.10 -30.51
N GLY A 271 -11.32 11.79 -31.59
CA GLY A 271 -11.81 13.13 -31.94
C GLY A 271 -11.38 14.24 -30.97
N ILE A 272 -10.51 13.95 -30.00
CA ILE A 272 -10.11 14.92 -28.97
C ILE A 272 -9.07 15.91 -29.51
N MET A 273 -9.45 17.19 -29.59
CA MET A 273 -8.56 18.31 -29.91
C MET A 273 -8.31 19.16 -28.66
N ALA A 274 -7.20 18.93 -27.96
CA ALA A 274 -6.88 19.60 -26.69
C ALA A 274 -5.46 20.20 -26.70
N PRO A 275 -5.26 21.39 -27.31
CA PRO A 275 -3.92 21.96 -27.54
C PRO A 275 -3.14 22.28 -26.26
N ASN A 276 -3.85 22.53 -25.15
CA ASN A 276 -3.25 22.91 -23.86
C ASN A 276 -3.20 21.76 -22.85
N LEU A 277 -3.32 20.51 -23.30
CA LEU A 277 -3.26 19.32 -22.47
C LEU A 277 -1.88 19.21 -21.80
N LYS A 278 -1.87 18.93 -20.49
CA LYS A 278 -0.65 18.81 -19.67
C LYS A 278 -0.35 17.38 -19.24
N VAL A 279 -1.39 16.59 -18.99
CA VAL A 279 -1.27 15.20 -18.55
C VAL A 279 -2.12 14.32 -19.46
N LEU A 280 -1.48 13.32 -20.07
CA LEU A 280 -2.13 12.30 -20.87
C LEU A 280 -1.81 10.93 -20.29
N ARG A 281 -2.84 10.15 -20.00
CA ARG A 281 -2.74 8.77 -19.53
C ARG A 281 -3.55 7.87 -20.45
N LEU A 282 -2.88 6.95 -21.12
CA LEU A 282 -3.49 5.91 -21.93
C LEU A 282 -3.34 4.59 -21.17
N ALA A 283 -4.43 3.84 -20.99
CA ALA A 283 -4.37 2.54 -20.33
C ALA A 283 -5.34 1.54 -20.98
N ASN A 284 -4.98 0.26 -21.05
CA ASN A 284 -5.79 -0.80 -21.67
C ASN A 284 -6.18 -0.45 -23.12
N CYS A 285 -5.25 0.14 -23.87
CA CYS A 285 -5.42 0.50 -25.27
C CYS A 285 -4.74 -0.53 -26.16
N TYR A 286 -5.27 -1.76 -26.18
CA TYR A 286 -4.59 -2.91 -26.79
C TYR A 286 -4.43 -2.79 -28.31
N ASP A 287 -5.44 -2.24 -29.01
CA ASP A 287 -5.40 -2.04 -30.46
C ASP A 287 -4.57 -0.81 -30.89
N LEU A 288 -4.13 0.02 -29.94
CA LEU A 288 -3.47 1.31 -30.23
C LEU A 288 -2.07 1.06 -30.76
N THR A 289 -1.88 1.34 -32.05
CA THR A 289 -0.61 1.12 -32.77
C THR A 289 -0.04 2.40 -33.35
N ASP A 290 -0.90 3.38 -33.67
CA ASP A 290 -0.48 4.69 -34.17
C ASP A 290 -0.47 5.74 -33.05
N PHE A 291 0.74 6.15 -32.67
CA PHE A 291 0.99 7.20 -31.68
C PHE A 291 1.36 8.55 -32.30
N ASP A 292 1.48 8.68 -33.62
CA ASP A 292 2.03 9.89 -34.25
C ASP A 292 1.20 11.14 -33.98
N SER A 293 -0.12 10.98 -33.89
CA SER A 293 -1.04 12.07 -33.57
C SER A 293 -0.80 12.70 -32.19
N LEU A 294 -0.18 11.97 -31.25
CA LEU A 294 0.16 12.50 -29.93
C LEU A 294 1.21 13.62 -30.00
N LYS A 295 2.03 13.67 -31.08
CA LYS A 295 3.04 14.72 -31.29
C LYS A 295 2.43 16.12 -31.34
N GLY A 296 1.12 16.24 -31.61
CA GLY A 296 0.38 17.50 -31.58
C GLY A 296 0.28 18.13 -30.18
N PHE A 297 0.45 17.36 -29.10
CA PHE A 297 0.34 17.86 -27.71
C PHE A 297 1.61 18.57 -27.24
N THR A 298 1.91 19.74 -27.81
CA THR A 298 3.14 20.50 -27.51
C THR A 298 3.24 21.01 -26.07
N GLN A 299 2.12 21.09 -25.34
CA GLN A 299 2.05 21.55 -23.96
C GLN A 299 2.15 20.41 -22.92
N LEU A 300 2.28 19.16 -23.37
CA LEU A 300 2.26 17.99 -22.50
C LEU A 300 3.47 17.98 -21.56
N GLU A 301 3.21 17.85 -20.26
CA GLU A 301 4.22 17.78 -19.20
C GLU A 301 4.39 16.33 -18.69
N GLU A 302 3.33 15.52 -18.72
CA GLU A 302 3.33 14.12 -18.30
C GLU A 302 2.62 13.23 -19.33
N LEU A 303 3.27 12.14 -19.72
CA LEU A 303 2.71 11.09 -20.57
C LEU A 303 2.85 9.74 -19.85
N SER A 304 1.72 9.05 -19.67
CA SER A 304 1.69 7.69 -19.16
C SER A 304 0.99 6.78 -20.16
N ILE A 305 1.61 5.64 -20.46
CA ILE A 305 1.08 4.62 -21.35
C ILE A 305 1.15 3.29 -20.60
N LYS A 306 0.01 2.63 -20.41
CA LYS A 306 -0.09 1.38 -19.66
C LYS A 306 -0.88 0.32 -20.43
N ASP A 307 -0.52 -0.93 -20.27
CA ASP A 307 -1.27 -2.07 -20.81
C ASP A 307 -1.52 -1.94 -22.33
N THR A 308 -0.47 -1.61 -23.08
CA THR A 308 -0.44 -1.44 -24.55
C THR A 308 1.00 -1.61 -25.05
N ILE A 309 1.21 -1.68 -26.36
CA ILE A 309 2.56 -1.79 -26.94
C ILE A 309 3.38 -0.52 -26.69
N TYR A 310 4.71 -0.66 -26.62
CA TYR A 310 5.61 0.48 -26.47
C TYR A 310 5.54 1.38 -27.70
N PRO A 311 5.46 2.71 -27.54
CA PRO A 311 5.26 3.64 -28.65
C PRO A 311 6.58 3.91 -29.41
N ILE A 312 7.04 2.95 -30.21
CA ILE A 312 8.25 3.09 -31.04
C ILE A 312 8.06 4.27 -32.01
N GLY A 313 9.08 5.11 -32.16
CA GLY A 313 9.05 6.25 -33.08
C GLY A 313 8.24 7.47 -32.62
N LEU A 314 7.56 7.40 -31.46
CA LEU A 314 6.81 8.52 -30.90
C LEU A 314 7.70 9.73 -30.57
N PHE A 315 8.87 9.48 -29.98
CA PHE A 315 9.78 10.53 -29.60
C PHE A 315 10.78 10.83 -30.73
N ASP A 316 10.94 12.12 -31.00
CA ASP A 316 11.99 12.69 -31.85
C ASP A 316 12.66 13.87 -31.12
N ALA A 317 13.59 14.57 -31.77
CA ALA A 317 14.35 15.66 -31.13
C ALA A 317 13.54 16.97 -30.92
N ILE A 318 12.34 17.08 -31.48
CA ILE A 318 11.56 18.33 -31.57
C ILE A 318 10.19 18.17 -30.87
N SER A 319 9.60 16.98 -30.93
CA SER A 319 8.31 16.65 -30.33
C SER A 319 8.36 16.71 -28.81
N PHE A 320 7.22 17.09 -28.20
CA PHE A 320 7.03 17.19 -26.75
C PHE A 320 8.04 18.09 -26.01
N PRO A 321 8.19 19.37 -26.40
CA PRO A 321 9.20 20.28 -25.83
C PRO A 321 9.00 20.57 -24.34
N LYS A 322 7.84 20.29 -23.75
CA LYS A 322 7.54 20.51 -22.32
C LYS A 322 7.48 19.26 -21.47
N LEU A 323 7.70 18.07 -22.06
CA LEU A 323 7.52 16.81 -21.35
C LEU A 323 8.61 16.62 -20.31
N LYS A 324 8.19 16.42 -19.06
CA LYS A 324 9.05 16.21 -17.89
C LYS A 324 9.01 14.77 -17.41
N SER A 325 7.89 14.08 -17.59
CA SER A 325 7.70 12.71 -17.12
C SER A 325 7.12 11.82 -18.20
N PHE A 326 7.77 10.67 -18.42
CA PHE A 326 7.26 9.58 -19.24
C PHE A 326 7.22 8.30 -18.42
N THR A 327 6.07 7.63 -18.41
CA THR A 327 5.88 6.33 -17.75
C THR A 327 5.24 5.34 -18.71
N TYR A 328 5.92 4.23 -18.94
CA TYR A 328 5.42 3.08 -19.67
C TYR A 328 5.30 1.89 -18.73
N GLY A 329 4.18 1.15 -18.80
CA GLY A 329 4.01 -0.16 -18.18
C GLY A 329 3.37 -1.12 -19.19
N GLY A 330 4.04 -2.21 -19.51
CA GLY A 330 3.49 -3.21 -20.42
C GLY A 330 2.43 -4.10 -19.76
N VAL A 331 2.09 -5.19 -20.44
CA VAL A 331 1.20 -6.24 -19.92
C VAL A 331 2.08 -7.40 -19.50
N GLU A 332 2.03 -7.78 -18.22
CA GLU A 332 2.83 -8.87 -17.62
C GLU A 332 2.65 -10.21 -18.36
N ASN A 333 1.53 -10.39 -19.07
CA ASN A 333 1.18 -11.60 -19.82
C ASN A 333 0.53 -11.30 -21.19
N LEU A 334 1.26 -10.63 -22.09
CA LEU A 334 0.85 -10.49 -23.51
C LEU A 334 0.46 -11.84 -24.16
N PHE A 335 0.95 -12.95 -23.61
CA PHE A 335 0.80 -14.31 -24.16
C PHE A 335 -0.31 -15.16 -23.53
N GLU A 336 -0.78 -14.86 -22.31
CA GLU A 336 -1.81 -15.67 -21.61
C GLU A 336 -3.18 -15.01 -21.53
N SER A 337 -3.27 -13.70 -21.78
CA SER A 337 -4.59 -13.09 -21.90
C SER A 337 -5.28 -13.62 -23.16
N SER A 338 -6.58 -13.92 -23.06
CA SER A 338 -7.46 -14.28 -24.20
C SER A 338 -7.42 -13.24 -25.33
N HIS A 339 -6.82 -12.09 -25.06
CA HIS A 339 -6.38 -11.08 -25.98
C HIS A 339 -5.00 -11.44 -26.54
N VAL A 340 -4.99 -12.30 -27.57
CA VAL A 340 -3.81 -12.75 -28.34
C VAL A 340 -3.15 -11.54 -29.03
N TRP A 341 -2.31 -10.77 -28.33
CA TRP A 341 -1.77 -9.53 -28.91
C TRP A 341 -0.37 -9.63 -29.47
N LEU A 342 0.48 -10.49 -28.93
CA LEU A 342 1.81 -10.68 -29.48
C LEU A 342 2.20 -12.12 -29.19
N SER A 343 2.04 -13.04 -30.13
CA SER A 343 3.06 -14.09 -30.20
C SER A 343 4.36 -13.41 -30.63
N SER A 344 5.53 -13.91 -30.26
CA SER A 344 6.80 -13.36 -30.77
C SER A 344 6.86 -13.26 -32.30
N GLU A 345 5.98 -13.98 -33.00
CA GLU A 345 5.84 -14.00 -34.46
C GLU A 345 5.02 -12.83 -35.03
N SER A 346 4.29 -12.06 -34.21
CA SER A 346 3.40 -10.98 -34.65
C SER A 346 3.87 -9.55 -34.29
N LEU A 347 5.04 -9.43 -33.64
CA LEU A 347 5.66 -8.13 -33.39
C LEU A 347 6.03 -7.43 -34.71
N PRO A 348 5.68 -6.14 -34.87
CA PRO A 348 6.16 -5.33 -35.99
C PRO A 348 7.69 -5.33 -36.09
N GLU A 349 8.25 -5.27 -37.31
CA GLU A 349 9.71 -5.30 -37.55
C GLU A 349 10.47 -4.22 -36.78
N GLU A 350 9.84 -3.08 -36.48
CA GLU A 350 10.40 -1.98 -35.70
C GLU A 350 10.79 -2.35 -34.25
N PHE A 351 10.19 -3.42 -33.69
CA PHE A 351 10.58 -3.97 -32.39
C PHE A 351 11.85 -4.82 -32.46
N ASN A 352 12.31 -5.16 -33.68
CA ASN A 352 13.62 -5.75 -33.86
C ASN A 352 14.68 -4.64 -33.73
N ASN A 353 15.28 -4.54 -32.55
CA ASN A 353 16.36 -3.59 -32.24
C ASN A 353 15.94 -2.10 -32.31
N PRO A 354 14.96 -1.65 -31.51
CA PRO A 354 14.40 -0.31 -31.60
C PRO A 354 15.39 0.78 -31.17
N ILE A 355 15.34 1.92 -31.85
CA ILE A 355 16.08 3.13 -31.48
C ILE A 355 15.21 3.96 -30.55
N LEU A 356 15.56 3.99 -29.26
CA LEU A 356 14.85 4.79 -28.26
C LEU A 356 15.41 6.21 -28.20
N LYS A 357 14.56 7.18 -28.52
CA LYS A 357 14.82 8.62 -28.35
C LYS A 357 13.93 9.16 -27.23
N PHE A 358 14.35 10.25 -26.62
CA PHE A 358 13.60 10.91 -25.55
C PHE A 358 13.64 12.44 -25.71
N PRO A 359 12.58 13.15 -25.30
CA PRO A 359 12.57 14.61 -25.35
C PRO A 359 13.66 15.25 -24.47
N PRO A 360 14.19 16.42 -24.85
CA PRO A 360 15.36 17.02 -24.21
C PRO A 360 15.12 17.57 -22.79
N ASN A 361 13.85 17.75 -22.38
CA ASN A 361 13.47 18.27 -21.07
C ASN A 361 12.95 17.20 -20.10
N LEU A 362 13.04 15.92 -20.50
CA LEU A 362 12.57 14.80 -19.69
C LEU A 362 13.41 14.67 -18.41
N THR A 363 12.75 14.76 -17.25
CA THR A 363 13.39 14.65 -15.92
C THR A 363 13.16 13.29 -15.26
N SER A 364 12.07 12.60 -15.64
CA SER A 364 11.66 11.30 -15.10
C SER A 364 11.32 10.34 -16.24
N LEU A 365 11.98 9.17 -16.25
CA LEU A 365 11.75 8.09 -17.21
C LEU A 365 11.51 6.79 -16.46
N HIS A 366 10.30 6.25 -16.60
CA HIS A 366 9.93 4.95 -16.05
C HIS A 366 9.46 4.02 -17.17
N ILE A 367 10.11 2.88 -17.34
CA ILE A 367 9.70 1.80 -18.25
C ILE A 367 9.63 0.51 -17.42
N GLU A 368 8.46 -0.11 -17.40
CA GLU A 368 8.17 -1.33 -16.66
C GLU A 368 7.52 -2.37 -17.60
N ASP A 369 7.79 -3.66 -17.37
CA ASP A 369 7.22 -4.81 -18.09
C ASP A 369 7.38 -4.69 -19.62
N ALA A 370 8.63 -4.53 -20.06
CA ALA A 370 9.00 -4.29 -21.46
C ALA A 370 10.01 -5.32 -21.97
N ASP A 371 9.96 -6.54 -21.46
CA ASP A 371 10.87 -7.64 -21.79
C ASP A 371 10.56 -8.33 -23.13
N TYR A 372 9.45 -7.99 -23.78
CA TYR A 372 9.09 -8.48 -25.11
C TYR A 372 9.90 -7.83 -26.26
N PHE A 373 10.71 -6.80 -25.97
CA PHE A 373 11.71 -6.27 -26.90
C PHE A 373 13.02 -5.94 -26.20
N LYS A 374 14.10 -5.88 -26.98
CA LYS A 374 15.45 -5.69 -26.46
C LYS A 374 15.93 -4.24 -26.67
N ILE A 375 16.22 -3.54 -25.58
CA ILE A 375 16.76 -2.18 -25.61
C ILE A 375 18.24 -2.23 -26.00
N ASN A 376 18.58 -1.60 -27.12
CA ASN A 376 19.96 -1.53 -27.60
C ASN A 376 20.75 -0.41 -26.93
N LEU A 377 21.68 -0.80 -26.06
CA LEU A 377 22.56 0.10 -25.31
C LEU A 377 23.50 0.92 -26.21
N ASP A 378 23.89 0.42 -27.39
CA ASP A 378 24.77 1.15 -28.32
C ASP A 378 24.08 2.37 -28.95
N THR A 379 22.75 2.34 -29.03
CA THR A 379 21.94 3.43 -29.61
C THR A 379 21.20 4.27 -28.58
N LEU A 380 21.17 3.81 -27.33
CA LEU A 380 20.43 4.45 -26.25
C LEU A 380 21.12 5.75 -25.84
N VAL A 381 20.40 6.87 -25.84
CA VAL A 381 20.91 8.15 -25.36
C VAL A 381 19.88 8.81 -24.47
N PHE A 382 20.20 8.97 -23.18
CA PHE A 382 19.35 9.69 -22.25
C PHE A 382 19.54 11.21 -22.38
N PRO A 383 18.47 12.00 -22.22
CA PRO A 383 18.56 13.45 -22.26
C PRO A 383 19.30 13.97 -21.02
N VAL A 384 20.03 15.07 -21.18
CA VAL A 384 20.87 15.65 -20.10
C VAL A 384 20.02 16.10 -18.91
N SER A 385 18.75 16.43 -19.11
CA SER A 385 17.81 16.81 -18.03
C SER A 385 17.39 15.64 -17.14
N LEU A 386 17.67 14.38 -17.51
CA LEU A 386 17.15 13.22 -16.80
C LEU A 386 17.76 13.07 -15.41
N THR A 387 16.91 13.05 -14.39
CA THR A 387 17.31 12.92 -12.98
C THR A 387 16.81 11.64 -12.33
N ASP A 388 15.69 11.08 -12.80
CA ASP A 388 15.12 9.83 -12.31
C ASP A 388 14.96 8.84 -13.47
N LEU A 389 15.65 7.70 -13.35
CA LEU A 389 15.62 6.60 -14.31
C LEU A 389 15.18 5.33 -13.61
N ARG A 390 14.08 4.75 -14.08
CA ARG A 390 13.58 3.45 -13.62
C ARG A 390 13.30 2.55 -14.82
N LEU A 391 14.06 1.46 -14.92
CA LEU A 391 13.84 0.39 -15.88
C LEU A 391 13.52 -0.87 -15.07
N SER A 392 12.34 -1.44 -15.21
CA SER A 392 11.88 -2.60 -14.43
C SER A 392 11.43 -3.69 -15.38
N GLN A 393 11.88 -4.93 -15.20
CA GLN A 393 11.54 -6.06 -16.07
C GLN A 393 11.78 -5.74 -17.57
N VAL A 394 13.02 -5.36 -17.91
CA VAL A 394 13.42 -5.01 -19.29
C VAL A 394 14.54 -5.91 -19.81
N LEU A 395 14.58 -6.16 -21.12
CA LEU A 395 15.73 -6.81 -21.77
C LEU A 395 16.71 -5.77 -22.30
N LEU A 396 17.98 -5.85 -21.87
CA LEU A 396 19.06 -4.98 -22.36
C LEU A 396 20.00 -5.74 -23.30
N SER A 397 20.53 -5.07 -24.32
CA SER A 397 21.63 -5.61 -25.12
C SER A 397 22.92 -5.72 -24.33
N GLU A 398 23.87 -6.48 -24.88
CA GLU A 398 25.24 -6.39 -24.41
C GLU A 398 25.75 -4.97 -24.69
N GLY A 399 26.61 -4.47 -23.80
CA GLY A 399 27.10 -3.09 -23.84
C GLY A 399 27.13 -2.46 -22.44
N GLU A 400 27.46 -1.17 -22.40
CA GLU A 400 27.48 -0.37 -21.18
C GLU A 400 26.29 0.59 -21.18
N ILE A 401 25.50 0.60 -20.10
CA ILE A 401 24.35 1.49 -20.01
C ILE A 401 24.84 2.96 -19.85
N PRO A 402 24.40 3.89 -20.72
CA PRO A 402 24.94 5.25 -20.76
C PRO A 402 24.32 6.14 -19.67
N LEU A 403 24.74 5.95 -18.41
CA LEU A 403 24.28 6.76 -17.29
C LEU A 403 24.93 8.15 -17.31
N ASN A 404 24.12 9.20 -17.45
CA ASN A 404 24.61 10.58 -17.45
C ASN A 404 24.89 11.10 -16.03
N GLU A 405 25.68 12.18 -15.92
CA GLU A 405 26.13 12.77 -14.66
C GLU A 405 25.06 13.54 -13.86
N ASN A 406 23.84 13.69 -14.38
CA ASN A 406 22.74 14.40 -13.74
C ASN A 406 21.72 13.46 -13.06
N LEU A 407 21.82 12.15 -13.31
CA LEU A 407 20.96 11.15 -12.69
C LEU A 407 21.13 11.14 -11.16
N GLU A 408 20.04 11.40 -10.43
CA GLU A 408 20.00 11.36 -8.98
C GLU A 408 19.46 10.01 -8.46
N SER A 409 18.56 9.39 -9.21
CA SER A 409 17.87 8.17 -8.83
C SER A 409 17.90 7.19 -10.00
N ILE A 410 18.53 6.04 -9.78
CA ILE A 410 18.70 4.97 -10.77
C ILE A 410 18.15 3.68 -10.19
N PHE A 411 17.19 3.08 -10.88
CA PHE A 411 16.68 1.73 -10.63
C PHE A 411 16.68 0.94 -11.93
N ILE A 412 17.29 -0.24 -11.93
CA ILE A 412 17.30 -1.16 -13.08
C ILE A 412 16.98 -2.57 -12.58
N ASP A 413 16.01 -3.21 -13.19
CA ASP A 413 15.68 -4.63 -13.04
C ASP A 413 15.68 -5.30 -14.42
N THR A 414 16.57 -6.26 -14.61
CA THR A 414 16.85 -6.90 -15.92
C THR A 414 17.44 -8.29 -15.69
N PRO A 415 17.22 -9.31 -16.54
CA PRO A 415 17.80 -10.64 -16.32
C PRO A 415 19.34 -10.65 -16.24
N LYS A 416 20.01 -9.82 -17.04
CA LYS A 416 21.48 -9.79 -17.10
C LYS A 416 22.01 -8.38 -17.30
N LEU A 417 23.03 -8.01 -16.53
CA LEU A 417 23.74 -6.74 -16.70
C LEU A 417 25.22 -6.87 -16.35
N THR A 418 26.08 -6.30 -17.21
CA THR A 418 27.53 -6.29 -17.03
C THR A 418 28.05 -4.86 -17.10
N PHE A 419 28.86 -4.47 -16.12
CA PHE A 419 29.59 -3.20 -16.09
C PHE A 419 31.08 -3.40 -16.39
N SER A 420 31.63 -2.49 -17.19
CA SER A 420 33.03 -2.49 -17.60
C SER A 420 34.00 -2.20 -16.43
N GLY A 421 35.30 -2.36 -16.69
CA GLY A 421 36.36 -2.09 -15.70
C GLY A 421 36.44 -0.62 -15.25
N GLU A 422 36.02 0.30 -16.10
CA GLU A 422 36.15 1.76 -15.92
C GLU A 422 34.86 2.42 -15.41
N PHE A 423 33.78 1.66 -15.22
CA PHE A 423 32.50 2.17 -14.76
C PHE A 423 32.62 2.98 -13.45
N THR A 424 31.90 4.10 -13.40
CA THR A 424 31.73 4.96 -12.23
C THR A 424 30.28 5.39 -12.10
N LEU A 425 29.82 5.70 -10.88
CA LEU A 425 28.47 6.22 -10.67
C LEU A 425 28.40 7.71 -11.05
N PRO A 426 27.26 8.19 -11.56
CA PRO A 426 27.01 9.62 -11.73
C PRO A 426 27.26 10.42 -10.44
N LYS A 427 27.97 11.54 -10.52
CA LYS A 427 28.32 12.36 -9.34
C LYS A 427 27.12 12.94 -8.60
N SER A 428 25.98 13.10 -9.28
CA SER A 428 24.71 13.52 -8.68
C SER A 428 23.94 12.40 -7.98
N ALA A 429 24.33 11.13 -8.16
CA ALA A 429 23.52 10.00 -7.72
C ALA A 429 23.32 10.01 -6.19
N LYS A 430 22.05 9.98 -5.80
CA LYS A 430 21.56 9.86 -4.42
C LYS A 430 21.09 8.44 -4.12
N LYS A 431 20.53 7.73 -5.12
CA LYS A 431 20.07 6.35 -5.03
C LYS A 431 20.51 5.56 -6.26
N PHE A 432 21.14 4.42 -6.04
CA PHE A 432 21.56 3.51 -7.11
C PHE A 432 21.15 2.08 -6.77
N THR A 433 20.23 1.52 -7.56
CA THR A 433 19.68 0.18 -7.35
C THR A 433 19.72 -0.62 -8.64
N ILE A 434 20.35 -1.78 -8.59
CA ILE A 434 20.39 -2.75 -9.69
C ILE A 434 19.93 -4.09 -9.15
N ASN A 435 18.92 -4.65 -9.80
CA ASN A 435 18.44 -6.01 -9.64
C ASN A 435 18.69 -6.75 -10.96
N ALA A 436 19.23 -7.97 -10.89
CA ALA A 436 19.34 -8.85 -12.05
C ALA A 436 19.47 -10.31 -11.65
N ASP A 437 19.20 -11.26 -12.54
CA ASP A 437 19.56 -12.66 -12.28
C ASP A 437 21.08 -12.82 -12.26
N HIS A 438 21.74 -12.27 -13.27
CA HIS A 438 23.20 -12.25 -13.43
C HIS A 438 23.75 -10.83 -13.46
N LEU A 439 24.45 -10.42 -12.41
CA LEU A 439 25.03 -9.07 -12.29
C LEU A 439 26.56 -9.13 -12.18
N THR A 440 27.26 -8.58 -13.17
CA THR A 440 28.74 -8.65 -13.24
C THR A 440 29.38 -7.26 -13.24
N PHE A 441 30.36 -7.05 -12.36
CA PHE A 441 31.24 -5.87 -12.36
C PHE A 441 32.68 -6.31 -12.64
N GLN A 442 33.17 -6.04 -13.86
CA GLN A 442 34.53 -6.41 -14.28
C GLN A 442 35.62 -5.60 -13.55
N GLY A 443 35.26 -4.42 -13.04
CA GLY A 443 36.11 -3.54 -12.24
C GLY A 443 35.50 -3.18 -10.89
N SER A 444 36.28 -2.49 -10.07
CA SER A 444 35.88 -1.98 -8.76
C SER A 444 36.14 -0.49 -8.61
N ARG A 445 36.28 0.22 -9.73
CA ARG A 445 36.57 1.66 -9.76
C ARG A 445 35.42 2.48 -9.18
N PHE A 446 34.18 2.15 -9.51
CA PHE A 446 32.98 2.79 -8.95
C PHE A 446 32.93 2.79 -7.41
N LEU A 447 33.49 1.76 -6.75
CA LEU A 447 33.58 1.70 -5.28
C LEU A 447 34.66 2.63 -4.70
N LYS A 448 35.63 3.06 -5.50
CA LYS A 448 36.68 4.01 -5.08
C LYS A 448 36.25 5.47 -5.27
N GLU A 449 35.37 5.72 -6.23
CA GLU A 449 34.92 7.05 -6.65
C GLU A 449 33.40 7.20 -6.43
N LEU A 450 32.95 6.98 -5.19
CA LEU A 450 31.54 7.09 -4.83
C LEU A 450 31.07 8.56 -4.77
N PRO A 451 29.85 8.88 -5.24
CA PRO A 451 29.27 10.22 -5.14
C PRO A 451 29.08 10.68 -3.68
N THR A 452 29.31 11.97 -3.43
CA THR A 452 29.28 12.55 -2.07
C THR A 452 27.90 12.63 -1.44
N ASN A 453 26.84 12.64 -2.27
CA ASN A 453 25.43 12.68 -1.85
C ASN A 453 24.74 11.31 -1.91
N LEU A 454 25.47 10.24 -2.21
CA LEU A 454 24.90 8.90 -2.32
C LEU A 454 24.34 8.47 -0.95
N SER A 455 23.03 8.26 -0.89
CA SER A 455 22.29 7.90 0.33
C SER A 455 21.95 6.41 0.40
N SER A 456 21.82 5.75 -0.76
CA SER A 456 21.49 4.33 -0.87
C SER A 456 22.23 3.67 -2.04
N LEU A 457 22.83 2.52 -1.78
CA LEU A 457 23.44 1.65 -2.78
C LEU A 457 22.90 0.22 -2.62
N SER A 458 22.22 -0.31 -3.64
CA SER A 458 21.63 -1.65 -3.61
C SER A 458 21.99 -2.43 -4.87
N LEU A 459 22.79 -3.48 -4.73
CA LEU A 459 23.17 -4.38 -5.80
C LEU A 459 22.65 -5.78 -5.48
N LYS A 460 21.71 -6.29 -6.27
CA LYS A 460 21.04 -7.55 -6.01
C LYS A 460 21.13 -8.46 -7.22
N ALA A 461 21.85 -9.56 -7.08
CA ALA A 461 21.74 -10.67 -8.01
C ALA A 461 20.75 -11.72 -7.47
N TYR A 462 19.82 -12.20 -8.30
CA TYR A 462 18.87 -13.26 -7.95
C TYR A 462 19.46 -14.65 -8.16
N GLU A 463 20.33 -14.84 -9.15
CA GLU A 463 21.04 -16.10 -9.40
C GLU A 463 22.51 -16.01 -9.00
N SER A 464 23.29 -15.15 -9.67
CA SER A 464 24.73 -14.98 -9.47
C SER A 464 25.21 -13.54 -9.61
N GLY A 465 26.00 -13.08 -8.64
CA GLY A 465 26.65 -11.77 -8.65
C GLY A 465 28.17 -11.92 -8.66
N GLU A 466 28.83 -11.27 -9.62
CA GLU A 466 30.30 -11.23 -9.71
C GLU A 466 30.79 -9.80 -9.58
N MET A 467 31.76 -9.57 -8.71
CA MET A 467 32.37 -8.25 -8.54
C MET A 467 33.85 -8.39 -8.22
N LYS A 468 34.69 -7.77 -9.04
CA LYS A 468 36.14 -7.76 -8.79
C LYS A 468 36.45 -7.12 -7.44
N THR A 469 37.30 -7.76 -6.64
CA THR A 469 37.65 -7.22 -5.31
C THR A 469 38.30 -5.84 -5.45
N PRO A 470 37.88 -4.83 -4.65
CA PRO A 470 38.55 -3.53 -4.63
C PRO A 470 39.99 -3.67 -4.16
N VAL A 471 40.91 -2.92 -4.78
CA VAL A 471 42.29 -2.79 -4.26
C VAL A 471 42.30 -1.70 -3.20
N GLY A 472 42.43 -2.08 -1.93
CA GLY A 472 42.44 -1.18 -0.78
C GLY A 472 41.09 -1.09 -0.05
N LYS A 473 41.03 -0.27 1.00
CA LYS A 473 39.82 -0.02 1.80
C LYS A 473 38.89 0.96 1.09
N ILE A 474 37.58 0.68 1.09
CA ILE A 474 36.56 1.58 0.55
C ILE A 474 36.37 2.80 1.48
N LYS A 475 36.19 3.98 0.88
CA LYS A 475 35.79 5.20 1.57
C LYS A 475 34.33 5.51 1.24
N TRP A 476 33.43 5.17 2.16
CA TRP A 476 32.01 5.45 2.00
C TRP A 476 31.70 6.95 2.22
N PRO A 477 30.83 7.55 1.41
CA PRO A 477 30.39 8.93 1.64
C PRO A 477 29.55 9.02 2.92
N SER A 478 29.65 10.13 3.64
CA SER A 478 28.94 10.31 4.93
C SER A 478 27.42 10.36 4.79
N SER A 479 26.93 10.63 3.58
CA SER A 479 25.51 10.59 3.21
C SER A 479 24.95 9.17 3.15
N LEU A 480 25.79 8.14 2.99
CA LEU A 480 25.32 6.77 2.74
C LEU A 480 24.71 6.17 4.01
N LYS A 481 23.43 5.84 3.93
CA LYS A 481 22.64 5.26 5.01
C LYS A 481 22.28 3.80 4.78
N SER A 482 22.07 3.42 3.53
CA SER A 482 21.66 2.06 3.16
C SER A 482 22.66 1.40 2.21
N LEU A 483 23.04 0.17 2.51
CA LEU A 483 23.85 -0.69 1.66
C LEU A 483 23.22 -2.08 1.55
N ALA A 484 22.91 -2.52 0.34
CA ALA A 484 22.48 -3.88 0.05
C ALA A 484 23.41 -4.56 -0.96
N LEU A 485 23.91 -5.76 -0.64
CA LEU A 485 24.74 -6.60 -1.50
C LEU A 485 24.22 -8.05 -1.44
N LYS A 486 23.61 -8.54 -2.52
CA LYS A 486 23.04 -9.89 -2.56
C LYS A 486 23.75 -10.75 -3.61
N ARG A 487 24.23 -11.91 -3.19
CA ARG A 487 24.90 -12.95 -4.01
C ARG A 487 26.22 -12.55 -4.67
N PHE A 488 26.93 -11.59 -4.09
CA PHE A 488 28.33 -11.33 -4.44
C PHE A 488 29.22 -12.19 -3.53
N ASP A 489 30.22 -12.91 -4.07
CA ASP A 489 31.10 -13.84 -3.33
C ASP A 489 31.99 -13.13 -2.29
N LEU A 490 31.36 -12.61 -1.23
CA LEU A 490 32.02 -11.98 -0.11
C LEU A 490 32.47 -13.05 0.87
N ASN A 491 33.77 -13.10 1.11
CA ASN A 491 34.39 -13.88 2.18
C ASN A 491 34.87 -12.95 3.29
N HIS A 492 35.36 -13.52 4.40
CA HIS A 492 35.86 -12.74 5.54
C HIS A 492 36.89 -11.67 5.16
N LYS A 493 37.79 -11.96 4.22
CA LYS A 493 38.82 -11.01 3.76
C LYS A 493 38.19 -9.87 2.97
N THR A 494 37.33 -10.15 2.00
CA THR A 494 36.69 -9.12 1.17
C THR A 494 35.68 -8.29 1.96
N PHE A 495 34.99 -8.89 2.94
CA PHE A 495 34.12 -8.19 3.88
C PHE A 495 34.89 -7.12 4.70
N LYS A 496 36.09 -7.45 5.19
CA LYS A 496 36.95 -6.46 5.87
C LYS A 496 37.40 -5.32 4.95
N MET A 497 37.57 -5.59 3.65
CA MET A 497 37.96 -4.59 2.66
C MET A 497 36.83 -3.59 2.36
N LEU A 498 35.57 -3.96 2.62
CA LEU A 498 34.46 -3.02 2.56
C LEU A 498 34.62 -1.88 3.58
N ASN A 499 35.42 -2.03 4.65
CA ASN A 499 35.70 -0.96 5.61
C ASN A 499 34.43 -0.28 6.19
N LEU A 500 33.37 -1.07 6.44
CA LEU A 500 32.07 -0.56 6.90
C LEU A 500 32.15 0.15 8.26
N ARG A 501 33.11 -0.24 9.11
CA ARG A 501 33.37 0.37 10.42
C ARG A 501 33.46 1.91 10.38
N ASP A 502 34.10 2.45 9.34
CA ASP A 502 34.35 3.89 9.22
C ASP A 502 33.20 4.63 8.52
N SER A 503 32.10 3.94 8.19
CA SER A 503 30.92 4.51 7.54
C SER A 503 29.91 5.08 8.54
N LYS A 504 28.82 5.65 8.02
CA LYS A 504 27.63 6.11 8.77
C LYS A 504 26.37 5.33 8.42
N LEU A 505 26.54 4.09 7.93
CA LEU A 505 25.45 3.21 7.52
C LEU A 505 24.50 2.93 8.70
N GLU A 506 23.21 2.89 8.38
CA GLU A 506 22.10 2.62 9.30
C GLU A 506 21.39 1.32 8.89
N ASP A 507 21.27 1.01 7.60
CA ASP A 507 20.73 -0.26 7.07
C ASP A 507 21.82 -1.00 6.28
N ILE A 508 22.03 -2.27 6.62
CA ILE A 508 22.97 -3.17 5.96
C ILE A 508 22.24 -4.47 5.64
N ASP A 509 22.11 -4.79 4.35
CA ASP A 509 21.48 -6.03 3.86
C ASP A 509 22.46 -6.84 3.01
N ILE A 510 22.98 -7.93 3.57
CA ILE A 510 23.89 -8.85 2.89
C ILE A 510 23.24 -10.23 2.83
N TYR A 511 23.14 -10.77 1.62
CA TYR A 511 22.47 -12.04 1.36
C TYR A 511 23.36 -13.00 0.58
N LYS A 512 23.37 -14.27 1.00
CA LYS A 512 24.02 -15.40 0.30
C LYS A 512 25.48 -15.12 -0.08
N CYS A 513 26.32 -15.09 0.95
CA CYS A 513 27.77 -14.88 0.88
C CYS A 513 28.49 -15.98 1.70
N LYS A 514 29.83 -15.96 1.78
CA LYS A 514 30.65 -16.92 2.54
C LYS A 514 31.44 -16.24 3.66
N LEU A 515 30.77 -15.54 4.56
CA LEU A 515 31.44 -14.80 5.63
C LEU A 515 32.09 -15.72 6.67
N GLU A 516 31.49 -16.88 6.96
CA GLU A 516 31.87 -17.87 7.98
C GLU A 516 31.82 -17.35 9.43
N LYS A 517 32.40 -16.17 9.68
CA LYS A 517 32.48 -15.52 10.99
C LYS A 517 32.10 -14.05 10.89
N LEU A 518 31.27 -13.59 11.83
CA LEU A 518 30.92 -12.18 11.96
C LEU A 518 31.94 -11.44 12.84
N ASP A 519 32.69 -10.51 12.24
CA ASP A 519 33.53 -9.56 12.97
C ASP A 519 32.72 -8.29 13.29
N VAL A 520 32.20 -8.19 14.52
CA VAL A 520 31.46 -7.01 14.99
C VAL A 520 32.28 -5.72 14.94
N HIS A 521 33.62 -5.80 15.00
CA HIS A 521 34.48 -4.63 14.88
C HIS A 521 34.63 -4.12 13.44
N ALA A 522 34.23 -4.91 12.45
CA ALA A 522 34.17 -4.50 11.05
C ALA A 522 32.88 -3.70 10.72
N LEU A 523 31.86 -3.73 11.60
CA LEU A 523 30.60 -3.01 11.44
C LEU A 523 30.64 -1.61 12.10
N PRO A 524 29.92 -0.60 11.56
CA PRO A 524 29.78 0.71 12.18
C PRO A 524 28.81 0.67 13.37
N THR A 525 29.01 1.53 14.37
CA THR A 525 28.09 1.64 15.52
C THR A 525 26.79 2.37 15.20
N SER A 526 26.70 2.99 14.01
CA SER A 526 25.50 3.68 13.54
C SER A 526 24.39 2.74 13.05
N VAL A 527 24.68 1.44 12.86
CA VAL A 527 23.72 0.48 12.30
C VAL A 527 22.48 0.37 13.19
N VAL A 528 21.32 0.43 12.55
CA VAL A 528 19.97 0.32 13.13
C VAL A 528 19.33 -0.99 12.68
N ASP A 529 19.47 -1.30 11.38
CA ASP A 529 18.97 -2.50 10.72
C ASP A 529 20.15 -3.31 10.18
N LEU A 530 20.32 -4.54 10.68
CA LEU A 530 21.37 -5.44 10.23
C LEU A 530 20.76 -6.75 9.74
N LYS A 531 20.84 -6.99 8.43
CA LYS A 531 20.36 -8.20 7.77
C LYS A 531 21.54 -8.95 7.17
N LEU A 532 21.88 -10.09 7.75
CA LEU A 532 22.95 -10.99 7.31
C LEU A 532 22.33 -12.36 7.04
N VAL A 533 21.74 -12.53 5.87
CA VAL A 533 20.91 -13.70 5.54
C VAL A 533 21.71 -14.70 4.71
N ASN A 534 21.75 -15.96 5.14
CA ASN A 534 22.48 -17.03 4.44
C ASN A 534 23.95 -16.68 4.14
N VAL A 535 24.64 -16.05 5.08
CA VAL A 535 26.05 -15.62 4.89
C VAL A 535 27.05 -16.63 5.46
N GLY A 536 26.57 -17.80 5.88
CA GLY A 536 27.39 -18.89 6.40
C GLY A 536 27.93 -18.67 7.80
N ILE A 537 27.34 -17.78 8.61
CA ILE A 537 27.77 -17.59 10.00
C ILE A 537 27.38 -18.82 10.82
N GLU A 538 28.35 -19.43 11.50
CA GLU A 538 28.11 -20.56 12.40
C GLU A 538 28.01 -20.14 13.87
N ASN A 539 28.66 -19.04 14.25
CA ASN A 539 28.62 -18.49 15.61
C ASN A 539 28.62 -16.96 15.57
N LEU A 540 27.86 -16.36 16.49
CA LEU A 540 27.92 -14.93 16.76
C LEU A 540 29.12 -14.62 17.67
N PRO A 541 29.70 -13.40 17.58
CA PRO A 541 30.70 -12.96 18.55
C PRO A 541 30.09 -12.90 19.97
N PRO A 542 30.89 -13.07 21.03
CA PRO A 542 30.37 -13.11 22.41
C PRO A 542 29.61 -11.85 22.86
N SER A 543 29.80 -10.72 22.19
CA SER A 543 29.06 -9.48 22.46
C SER A 543 28.81 -8.67 21.18
N LEU A 544 27.59 -8.19 21.05
CA LEU A 544 27.11 -7.21 20.07
C LEU A 544 26.76 -5.86 20.75
N GLU A 545 27.02 -5.68 22.05
CA GLU A 545 26.64 -4.49 22.84
C GLU A 545 27.17 -3.17 22.25
N ARG A 546 28.27 -3.23 21.48
CA ARG A 546 28.84 -2.07 20.77
C ARG A 546 27.88 -1.48 19.72
N LEU A 547 26.97 -2.28 19.16
CA LEU A 547 25.98 -1.81 18.18
C LEU A 547 24.80 -1.15 18.91
N GLU A 548 25.08 -0.05 19.62
CA GLU A 548 24.17 0.61 20.57
C GLU A 548 22.90 1.21 19.97
N LYS A 549 22.83 1.30 18.64
CA LYS A 549 21.66 1.78 17.89
C LYS A 549 20.88 0.67 17.20
N LEU A 550 21.37 -0.57 17.24
CA LEU A 550 20.78 -1.70 16.53
C LEU A 550 19.38 -1.97 17.11
N LYS A 551 18.36 -1.88 16.26
CA LYS A 551 16.96 -2.18 16.56
C LYS A 551 16.51 -3.52 16.02
N HIS A 552 16.97 -3.86 14.81
CA HIS A 552 16.50 -5.05 14.10
C HIS A 552 17.69 -5.88 13.61
N LEU A 553 17.75 -7.14 14.05
CA LEU A 553 18.81 -8.08 13.69
C LEU A 553 18.23 -9.28 12.95
N THR A 554 18.51 -9.41 11.66
CA THR A 554 18.08 -10.55 10.84
C THR A 554 19.28 -11.43 10.48
N LEU A 555 19.23 -12.69 10.91
CA LEU A 555 20.27 -13.70 10.74
C LEU A 555 19.73 -14.96 10.05
N ARG A 556 18.63 -14.86 9.30
CA ARG A 556 17.95 -15.99 8.68
C ARG A 556 18.90 -16.87 7.87
N LYS A 557 18.62 -18.18 7.79
CA LYS A 557 19.36 -19.15 6.95
C LYS A 557 20.86 -19.30 7.30
N ASN A 558 21.29 -18.97 8.53
CA ASN A 558 22.66 -19.24 9.02
C ASN A 558 22.69 -20.50 9.90
N ARG A 559 23.73 -21.33 9.85
CA ARG A 559 23.75 -22.63 10.54
C ARG A 559 24.33 -22.52 11.95
N PHE A 560 23.52 -22.06 12.91
CA PHE A 560 24.02 -21.80 14.27
C PHE A 560 24.22 -23.05 15.13
N GLY A 561 23.37 -24.08 14.99
CA GLY A 561 23.45 -25.28 15.83
C GLY A 561 23.39 -24.93 17.34
N ASN A 562 24.54 -24.99 18.01
CA ASN A 562 24.71 -24.60 19.41
C ASN A 562 25.35 -23.21 19.51
N LEU A 563 24.51 -22.18 19.69
CA LEU A 563 25.00 -20.82 19.94
C LEU A 563 25.69 -20.72 21.30
N VAL A 564 26.86 -20.08 21.32
CA VAL A 564 27.44 -19.56 22.56
C VAL A 564 26.59 -18.41 23.11
N PRO A 565 26.58 -18.17 24.44
CA PRO A 565 25.95 -17.00 25.02
C PRO A 565 26.42 -15.69 24.37
N VAL A 566 25.48 -14.84 23.95
CA VAL A 566 25.76 -13.55 23.29
C VAL A 566 25.19 -12.41 24.12
N LYS A 567 26.03 -11.41 24.42
CA LYS A 567 25.54 -10.15 24.97
C LYS A 567 24.99 -9.26 23.87
N LEU A 568 23.74 -8.85 23.97
CA LEU A 568 23.03 -8.05 22.97
C LEU A 568 22.84 -6.59 23.43
N PRO A 569 22.71 -5.61 22.50
CA PRO A 569 22.49 -4.21 22.83
C PRO A 569 21.03 -3.95 23.28
N MET A 570 20.68 -4.39 24.49
CA MET A 570 19.29 -4.34 25.02
C MET A 570 18.72 -2.93 25.22
N LYS A 571 19.53 -1.87 25.11
CA LYS A 571 19.00 -0.50 25.18
C LYS A 571 18.21 -0.10 23.92
N SER A 572 18.53 -0.71 22.77
CA SER A 572 17.98 -0.35 21.47
C SER A 572 17.32 -1.50 20.74
N LEU A 573 17.76 -2.74 20.98
CA LEU A 573 17.33 -3.90 20.21
C LEU A 573 15.86 -4.25 20.50
N GLU A 574 15.06 -4.31 19.45
CA GLU A 574 13.62 -4.56 19.50
C GLU A 574 13.29 -5.94 18.92
N THR A 575 13.91 -6.34 17.80
CA THR A 575 13.60 -7.60 17.11
C THR A 575 14.83 -8.38 16.67
N ILE A 576 14.73 -9.70 16.74
CA ILE A 576 15.72 -10.65 16.21
C ILE A 576 15.02 -11.68 15.34
N ASN A 577 15.52 -11.90 14.13
CA ASN A 577 15.02 -12.94 13.25
C ASN A 577 16.10 -13.99 12.97
N VAL A 578 15.94 -15.16 13.58
CA VAL A 578 16.81 -16.35 13.47
C VAL A 578 16.05 -17.52 12.83
N SER A 579 15.14 -17.22 11.90
CA SER A 579 14.39 -18.25 11.20
C SER A 579 15.31 -19.09 10.30
N ARG A 580 15.04 -20.40 10.19
CA ARG A 580 15.79 -21.36 9.37
C ARG A 580 17.28 -21.39 9.71
N CYS A 581 17.61 -21.33 11.01
CA CYS A 581 18.99 -21.28 11.46
C CYS A 581 19.53 -22.58 12.08
N TYR A 582 18.74 -23.66 12.04
CA TYR A 582 19.02 -24.90 12.77
C TYR A 582 19.29 -24.65 14.27
N LEU A 583 18.60 -23.65 14.82
CA LEU A 583 18.76 -23.22 16.20
C LEU A 583 18.21 -24.29 17.15
N ARG A 584 19.02 -24.72 18.13
CA ARG A 584 18.57 -25.67 19.16
C ARG A 584 17.94 -25.01 20.39
N THR A 585 18.38 -23.82 20.76
CA THR A 585 17.92 -23.09 21.95
C THR A 585 17.90 -21.58 21.69
N VAL A 586 16.95 -20.85 22.28
CA VAL A 586 16.90 -19.37 22.28
C VAL A 586 17.67 -18.77 23.46
N SER A 587 17.84 -19.50 24.56
CA SER A 587 18.53 -19.05 25.78
C SER A 587 19.86 -18.32 25.55
N PRO A 588 20.74 -18.75 24.63
CA PRO A 588 22.01 -18.05 24.37
C PRO A 588 21.84 -16.59 23.92
N LEU A 589 20.71 -16.24 23.29
CA LEU A 589 20.39 -14.87 22.85
C LEU A 589 19.77 -14.02 23.97
N LEU A 590 19.45 -14.63 25.12
CA LEU A 590 18.67 -14.00 26.19
C LEU A 590 19.51 -13.63 27.42
N VAL A 591 20.83 -13.88 27.38
CA VAL A 591 21.72 -13.68 28.54
C VAL A 591 21.70 -12.23 29.03
N SER A 592 21.66 -11.25 28.12
CA SER A 592 21.55 -9.84 28.51
C SER A 592 20.22 -9.49 29.18
N MET A 593 19.09 -10.09 28.76
CA MET A 593 17.78 -9.82 29.38
C MET A 593 17.69 -10.30 30.84
N LYS A 594 18.53 -11.26 31.24
CA LYS A 594 18.60 -11.75 32.63
C LYS A 594 19.26 -10.75 33.58
N GLU A 595 19.91 -9.70 33.06
CA GLU A 595 20.49 -8.65 33.89
C GLU A 595 19.40 -7.71 34.43
N LYS A 596 19.41 -7.43 35.75
CA LYS A 596 18.37 -6.63 36.43
C LYS A 596 18.06 -5.28 35.75
N ARG A 597 19.09 -4.63 35.18
CA ARG A 597 18.97 -3.33 34.48
C ARG A 597 18.10 -3.38 33.21
N PHE A 598 17.84 -4.56 32.66
CA PHE A 598 17.02 -4.75 31.47
C PHE A 598 15.68 -5.44 31.75
N SER A 599 15.27 -5.57 33.01
CA SER A 599 14.03 -6.24 33.44
C SER A 599 12.73 -5.72 32.82
N LYS A 600 12.72 -4.48 32.33
CA LYS A 600 11.58 -3.84 31.66
C LYS A 600 11.69 -3.80 30.13
N THR A 601 12.79 -4.32 29.57
CA THR A 601 13.05 -4.29 28.13
C THR A 601 12.19 -5.31 27.43
N ARG A 602 11.67 -4.95 26.25
CA ARG A 602 10.93 -5.88 25.38
C ARG A 602 11.83 -6.35 24.24
N LEU A 603 11.69 -7.63 23.89
CA LEU A 603 12.40 -8.23 22.77
C LEU A 603 11.49 -9.24 22.08
N GLU A 604 11.39 -9.15 20.75
CA GLU A 604 10.69 -10.15 19.94
C GLU A 604 11.70 -10.99 19.14
N ILE A 605 11.59 -12.32 19.27
CA ILE A 605 12.42 -13.27 18.53
C ILE A 605 11.56 -14.04 17.54
N THR A 606 11.78 -13.85 16.25
CA THR A 606 11.22 -14.71 15.20
C THR A 606 12.16 -15.87 14.91
N ALA A 607 11.73 -17.09 15.20
CA ALA A 607 12.52 -18.31 15.11
C ALA A 607 11.81 -19.40 14.28
N TRP A 608 11.18 -19.03 13.17
CA TRP A 608 10.47 -19.99 12.31
C TRP A 608 11.38 -21.07 11.74
N ASN A 609 10.80 -22.25 11.54
CA ASN A 609 11.39 -23.38 10.83
C ASN A 609 12.81 -23.71 11.34
N ASN A 610 12.92 -23.87 12.67
CA ASN A 610 14.09 -24.37 13.35
C ASN A 610 13.77 -25.77 13.91
N PRO A 611 13.97 -26.86 13.15
CA PRO A 611 13.42 -28.20 13.43
C PRO A 611 13.83 -28.82 14.77
N ASN A 612 14.94 -28.37 15.38
CA ASN A 612 15.47 -28.93 16.62
C ASN A 612 15.37 -27.94 17.79
N LEU A 613 14.49 -26.94 17.69
CA LEU A 613 14.34 -25.93 18.73
C LEU A 613 13.69 -26.55 19.97
N ALA A 614 14.43 -26.59 21.08
CA ALA A 614 13.95 -27.13 22.35
C ALA A 614 12.81 -26.27 22.91
N VAL A 615 11.64 -26.87 23.01
CA VAL A 615 10.41 -26.21 23.47
C VAL A 615 10.54 -25.81 24.94
N ASP A 616 11.09 -26.69 25.76
CA ASP A 616 11.40 -26.43 27.17
C ASP A 616 12.27 -25.19 27.36
N ASP A 617 13.23 -24.96 26.46
CA ASP A 617 14.09 -23.77 26.51
C ASP A 617 13.31 -22.48 26.24
N VAL A 618 12.38 -22.52 25.28
CA VAL A 618 11.49 -21.40 24.95
C VAL A 618 10.54 -21.12 26.12
N LEU A 619 9.85 -22.15 26.62
CA LEU A 619 8.88 -22.02 27.73
C LEU A 619 9.55 -21.54 29.01
N LYS A 620 10.71 -22.10 29.37
CA LYS A 620 11.51 -21.67 30.53
C LYS A 620 11.95 -20.21 30.38
N SER A 621 12.34 -19.81 29.17
CA SER A 621 12.73 -18.42 28.88
C SER A 621 11.56 -17.45 29.02
N LEU A 622 10.38 -17.79 28.49
CA LEU A 622 9.16 -17.00 28.60
C LEU A 622 8.70 -16.84 30.06
N LYS A 623 8.75 -17.92 30.86
CA LYS A 623 8.46 -17.87 32.31
C LYS A 623 9.42 -16.95 33.07
N THR A 624 10.69 -16.89 32.64
CA THR A 624 11.74 -16.12 33.32
C THR A 624 11.77 -14.65 32.92
N ILE A 625 11.37 -14.30 31.69
CA ILE A 625 11.61 -12.98 31.09
C ILE A 625 10.28 -12.32 30.67
N LYS A 626 9.76 -11.42 31.51
CA LYS A 626 8.44 -10.76 31.32
C LYS A 626 8.28 -9.97 30.02
N GLY A 627 9.36 -9.46 29.42
CA GLY A 627 9.32 -8.66 28.20
C GLY A 627 9.56 -9.45 26.90
N LEU A 628 9.70 -10.77 26.98
CA LEU A 628 10.05 -11.61 25.84
C LEU A 628 8.80 -12.04 25.05
N THR A 629 8.89 -11.93 23.74
CA THR A 629 7.99 -12.56 22.78
C THR A 629 8.80 -13.47 21.87
N VAL A 630 8.34 -14.70 21.65
CA VAL A 630 8.98 -15.64 20.73
C VAL A 630 7.93 -16.11 19.73
N ILE A 631 8.21 -15.90 18.44
CA ILE A 631 7.38 -16.38 17.36
C ILE A 631 8.06 -17.62 16.78
N VAL A 632 7.41 -18.77 16.97
CA VAL A 632 7.87 -20.07 16.48
C VAL A 632 6.91 -20.57 15.41
N SER A 633 7.32 -21.60 14.69
CA SER A 633 6.45 -22.26 13.73
C SER A 633 6.68 -23.76 13.76
N ARG A 634 5.61 -24.53 13.62
CA ARG A 634 5.62 -25.99 13.48
C ARG A 634 5.02 -26.37 12.14
N LEU A 635 5.30 -27.58 11.67
CA LEU A 635 4.50 -28.22 10.63
C LEU A 635 3.30 -28.89 11.33
N ASP A 636 2.12 -28.83 10.74
CA ASP A 636 1.01 -29.69 11.12
C ASP A 636 1.02 -31.02 10.35
N ASP A 637 0.03 -31.87 10.61
CA ASP A 637 -0.10 -33.21 10.03
C ASP A 637 -0.19 -33.18 8.49
N ASP A 638 -0.67 -32.06 7.93
CA ASP A 638 -0.80 -31.82 6.49
C ASP A 638 0.44 -31.12 5.89
N ASN A 639 1.52 -30.96 6.67
CA ASN A 639 2.74 -30.21 6.33
C ASN A 639 2.54 -28.71 6.09
N PHE A 640 1.43 -28.12 6.55
CA PHE A 640 1.30 -26.68 6.61
C PHE A 640 2.06 -26.11 7.80
N MET A 641 2.70 -24.97 7.58
CA MET A 641 3.44 -24.27 8.63
C MET A 641 2.45 -23.50 9.54
N ILE A 642 2.16 -24.03 10.72
CA ILE A 642 1.47 -23.29 11.78
C ILE A 642 2.46 -22.34 12.46
N VAL A 643 2.13 -21.05 12.52
CA VAL A 643 2.91 -20.04 13.23
C VAL A 643 2.23 -19.69 14.55
N SER A 644 3.00 -19.74 15.63
CA SER A 644 2.52 -19.42 16.98
C SER A 644 3.33 -18.27 17.57
N ARG A 645 2.64 -17.27 18.09
CA ARG A 645 3.22 -16.19 18.87
C ARG A 645 3.09 -16.50 20.36
N LEU A 646 4.22 -16.69 21.02
CA LEU A 646 4.29 -17.01 22.44
C LEU A 646 4.79 -15.80 23.21
N THR A 647 4.04 -15.40 24.24
CA THR A 647 4.34 -14.23 25.06
C THR A 647 4.65 -14.63 26.50
N ALA A 648 5.40 -13.80 27.24
CA ALA A 648 5.67 -14.04 28.65
C ALA A 648 4.41 -14.00 29.55
N SER A 649 3.32 -13.38 29.08
CA SER A 649 1.99 -13.50 29.66
C SER A 649 1.33 -14.87 29.45
N GLN A 650 2.06 -15.83 28.86
CA GLN A 650 1.59 -17.18 28.52
C GLN A 650 0.40 -17.23 27.55
N ARG A 651 0.06 -16.12 26.89
CA ARG A 651 -0.86 -16.12 25.76
C ARG A 651 -0.14 -16.66 24.53
N ALA A 652 -0.64 -17.77 23.99
CA ALA A 652 -0.28 -18.32 22.69
C ALA A 652 -1.35 -17.88 21.67
N GLU A 653 -0.94 -17.09 20.68
CA GLU A 653 -1.81 -16.69 19.58
C GLU A 653 -1.40 -17.48 18.32
N LYS A 654 -2.35 -18.20 17.71
CA LYS A 654 -2.16 -18.77 16.38
C LYS A 654 -2.21 -17.63 15.38
N ILE A 655 -1.10 -17.37 14.69
CA ILE A 655 -1.08 -16.43 13.58
C ILE A 655 -1.40 -17.24 12.32
N ASN A 656 -2.58 -17.04 11.75
CA ASN A 656 -2.83 -17.44 10.36
C ASN A 656 -2.03 -16.48 9.46
N ILE A 657 -1.02 -17.00 8.77
CA ILE A 657 -0.34 -16.26 7.71
C ILE A 657 -0.89 -16.77 6.40
N ASP A 658 -1.55 -15.90 5.64
CA ASP A 658 -1.85 -16.15 4.23
C ASP A 658 -0.51 -16.31 3.49
N PHE A 659 -0.17 -17.53 3.11
CA PHE A 659 0.99 -17.80 2.26
C PHE A 659 0.65 -17.36 0.83
N HIS A 660 1.14 -16.18 0.41
CA HIS A 660 1.09 -15.79 -0.99
C HIS A 660 2.24 -16.49 -1.76
N PRO A 661 1.95 -17.29 -2.80
CA PRO A 661 2.95 -18.07 -3.53
C PRO A 661 3.94 -17.22 -4.35
N ASP A 662 3.62 -15.96 -4.68
CA ASP A 662 4.47 -15.10 -5.53
C ASP A 662 5.71 -14.51 -4.83
N ASN A 663 6.09 -15.05 -3.68
CA ASN A 663 7.39 -14.74 -3.08
C ASN A 663 8.42 -15.80 -3.50
N PRO A 664 9.36 -15.51 -4.42
CA PRO A 664 10.42 -16.45 -4.79
C PRO A 664 11.31 -16.88 -3.61
N GLU A 665 11.24 -16.24 -2.43
CA GLU A 665 11.89 -16.75 -1.20
C GLU A 665 11.21 -18.01 -0.58
N LEU A 666 10.01 -18.38 -1.03
CA LEU A 666 9.20 -19.49 -0.50
C LEU A 666 9.23 -20.78 -1.33
N ASN A 667 9.63 -20.74 -2.60
CA ASN A 667 9.55 -21.90 -3.53
C ASN A 667 10.46 -23.10 -3.16
N TYR A 668 11.13 -23.05 -2.00
CA TYR A 668 11.98 -24.11 -1.45
C TYR A 668 11.36 -24.83 -0.25
N LEU A 669 10.11 -24.54 0.13
CA LEU A 669 9.41 -25.26 1.20
C LEU A 669 9.12 -26.74 0.83
N MET A 670 9.06 -27.09 -0.44
CA MET A 670 8.64 -28.44 -0.88
C MET A 670 9.71 -29.53 -0.72
N GLU A 671 10.99 -29.21 -0.52
CA GLU A 671 12.06 -30.23 -0.50
C GLU A 671 12.59 -30.61 0.89
N ALA A 672 12.08 -30.04 1.99
CA ALA A 672 12.59 -30.32 3.34
C ALA A 672 11.55 -31.04 4.22
N ASN A 673 11.41 -32.36 4.01
CA ASN A 673 10.78 -33.28 4.97
C ASN A 673 11.44 -33.14 6.35
N LEU A 674 10.77 -32.52 7.31
CA LEU A 674 11.25 -32.38 8.69
C LEU A 674 10.13 -32.82 9.65
N CYS A 675 10.17 -34.09 10.05
CA CYS A 675 9.29 -34.66 11.06
C CYS A 675 9.51 -33.98 12.41
N TYR A 676 8.46 -33.37 12.96
CA TYR A 676 8.34 -33.17 14.40
C TYR A 676 7.50 -34.30 14.97
N ASP A 677 7.87 -34.76 16.16
CA ASP A 677 7.00 -35.56 17.00
C ASP A 677 5.89 -34.63 17.54
N SER A 678 4.62 -34.98 17.28
CA SER A 678 3.43 -34.15 17.50
C SER A 678 3.27 -33.67 18.95
N ASP A 679 3.88 -34.40 19.89
CA ASP A 679 3.56 -34.28 21.31
C ASP A 679 4.39 -33.25 22.07
N GLN A 680 5.41 -32.62 21.45
CA GLN A 680 6.24 -31.63 22.15
C GLN A 680 5.84 -30.17 21.97
N ILE A 681 4.86 -29.83 21.13
CA ILE A 681 4.26 -28.47 21.14
C ILE A 681 2.74 -28.59 21.09
N TYR A 682 2.16 -29.03 22.19
CA TYR A 682 0.77 -28.79 22.51
C TYR A 682 0.64 -27.40 23.18
N CYS A 683 -0.10 -26.49 22.56
CA CYS A 683 -0.51 -25.19 23.11
C CYS A 683 -1.98 -24.99 22.76
N GLY A 684 -2.84 -25.66 23.53
CA GLY A 684 -4.28 -25.67 23.31
C GLY A 684 -5.04 -26.44 24.40
N SER A 685 -4.68 -26.26 25.67
CA SER A 685 -5.69 -26.29 26.73
C SER A 685 -5.22 -25.45 27.90
N GLU A 686 -6.21 -24.89 28.57
CA GLU A 686 -6.13 -24.09 29.79
C GLU A 686 -5.06 -24.67 30.72
N ILE A 687 -3.98 -23.93 30.92
CA ILE A 687 -3.20 -24.12 32.15
C ILE A 687 -4.12 -23.58 33.24
N SER A 688 -4.93 -24.49 33.78
CA SER A 688 -5.58 -24.32 35.07
C SER A 688 -4.50 -23.87 36.05
N LEU A 689 -4.74 -22.72 36.68
CA LEU A 689 -3.86 -22.13 37.67
C LEU A 689 -4.08 -22.75 39.05
N ASP A 690 -4.48 -24.02 39.15
CA ASP A 690 -4.72 -24.68 40.43
C ASP A 690 -3.88 -25.95 40.50
N ASP A 691 -2.57 -25.79 40.68
CA ASP A 691 -1.65 -26.79 41.26
C ASP A 691 -0.42 -26.08 41.88
N VAL A 692 -0.63 -24.86 42.38
CA VAL A 692 0.20 -24.36 43.46
C VAL A 692 -0.49 -24.84 44.72
N GLU A 693 -0.01 -25.96 45.24
CA GLU A 693 -0.40 -26.57 46.51
C GLU A 693 -0.40 -25.50 47.62
N ASP A 694 -1.54 -24.84 47.84
CA ASP A 694 -1.85 -24.22 49.12
C ASP A 694 -2.74 -25.21 49.86
N GLU A 695 -2.07 -26.00 50.71
CA GLU A 695 -2.64 -26.79 51.79
C GLU A 695 -3.74 -25.99 52.51
N ASN A 696 -5.01 -26.39 52.37
CA ASN A 696 -6.16 -26.22 53.28
C ASN A 696 -7.39 -26.70 52.47
N GLY A 697 -7.91 -27.92 52.65
CA GLY A 697 -8.51 -28.35 53.90
C GLY A 697 -10.03 -28.15 53.80
N ASP A 698 -10.73 -29.30 53.73
CA ASP A 698 -12.12 -29.55 54.12
C ASP A 698 -13.12 -29.82 52.99
N ASP A 699 -13.30 -31.13 52.82
CA ASP A 699 -14.38 -31.87 52.17
C ASP A 699 -15.77 -31.35 52.56
N TYR A 700 -16.67 -31.19 51.58
CA TYR A 700 -18.06 -31.61 51.70
C TYR A 700 -18.60 -31.96 50.31
N GLU A 701 -18.80 -33.26 50.13
CA GLU A 701 -19.67 -33.90 49.15
C GLU A 701 -21.10 -33.37 49.29
N ASP A 702 -21.79 -33.12 48.18
CA ASP A 702 -23.18 -33.59 48.00
C ASP A 702 -23.64 -33.43 46.54
N GLU A 703 -24.24 -34.51 46.09
CA GLU A 703 -24.73 -34.86 44.77
C GLU A 703 -25.98 -34.06 44.38
N VAL A 704 -26.09 -33.64 43.11
CA VAL A 704 -27.39 -33.50 42.44
C VAL A 704 -27.24 -33.91 40.97
N GLU A 705 -27.69 -35.12 40.66
CA GLU A 705 -28.04 -35.57 39.32
C GLU A 705 -29.29 -34.82 38.82
N VAL A 706 -29.27 -34.34 37.57
CA VAL A 706 -30.48 -34.05 36.81
C VAL A 706 -30.33 -34.66 35.42
N GLU A 707 -31.22 -35.59 35.13
CA GLU A 707 -31.35 -36.35 33.89
C GLU A 707 -31.83 -35.52 32.69
N SER A 708 -31.54 -36.09 31.52
CA SER A 708 -32.34 -36.11 30.27
C SER A 708 -32.67 -34.80 29.55
N ASP A 709 -32.16 -34.66 28.32
CA ASP A 709 -32.97 -35.06 27.17
C ASP A 709 -32.10 -35.20 25.90
N ASP A 710 -32.14 -36.40 25.35
CA ASP A 710 -31.75 -36.74 23.99
C ASP A 710 -32.65 -35.99 23.00
N ASN A 711 -32.06 -35.25 22.06
CA ASN A 711 -32.54 -35.21 20.68
C ASN A 711 -31.39 -34.75 19.78
N GLY A 712 -30.88 -35.73 19.03
CA GLY A 712 -29.82 -35.55 18.07
C GLY A 712 -30.27 -34.90 16.76
N GLU A 713 -29.28 -34.88 15.87
CA GLU A 713 -29.34 -34.61 14.44
C GLU A 713 -29.47 -33.15 14.01
N TYR A 714 -28.31 -32.54 13.76
CA TYR A 714 -28.13 -31.68 12.60
C TYR A 714 -27.14 -32.35 11.65
N THR A 715 -27.69 -32.89 10.57
CA THR A 715 -26.95 -33.40 9.41
C THR A 715 -26.45 -32.22 8.56
N TYR A 716 -25.19 -32.31 8.16
CA TYR A 716 -24.53 -31.34 7.28
C TYR A 716 -25.03 -31.53 5.85
N TYR A 717 -25.43 -30.42 5.22
CA TYR A 717 -25.75 -30.37 3.80
C TYR A 717 -24.46 -30.40 2.96
N ASP A 718 -24.36 -31.44 2.14
CA ASP A 718 -23.37 -31.63 1.09
C ASP A 718 -24.00 -31.14 -0.22
N GLU A 719 -23.63 -29.94 -0.68
CA GLU A 719 -24.01 -29.43 -2.01
C GLU A 719 -22.84 -29.67 -2.98
N GLY A 720 -22.90 -30.84 -3.61
CA GLY A 720 -22.23 -31.10 -4.87
C GLY A 720 -23.06 -30.62 -6.08
N GLU A 721 -22.35 -30.62 -7.21
CA GLU A 721 -22.83 -30.57 -8.61
C GLU A 721 -23.29 -29.22 -9.17
N LEU A 722 -22.37 -28.58 -9.90
CA LEU A 722 -22.68 -27.97 -11.19
C LEU A 722 -21.70 -28.51 -12.24
N ILE A 723 -22.30 -29.00 -13.32
CA ILE A 723 -21.76 -29.71 -14.49
C ILE A 723 -20.67 -28.94 -15.22
#